data_AF-A0ABD3WQI3-F1
#
_entry.id   AF-A0ABD3WQI3-F1
#
_cell.length_a   1.000
_cell.length_b   1.000
_cell.length_c   1.000
_cell.angle_alpha   90.00
_cell.angle_beta   90.00
_cell.angle_gamma   90.00
#
_symmetry.space_group_name_H-M   'P 1'
#
loop_
_entity.id
_entity.type
_entity.pdbx_description
1 polymer ?
#
loop_
_entity_poly.entity_id
_entity_poly.type
_entity_poly.pdbx_seq_one_letter_code
_entity_poly.pdbx_strand_id
1 'polypeptide(L)'
;MADEKSLENNPFAALFPSAGHAKHFISGAYSSKTNENSGIILEVQISDTAEKDDSKWQKKEENSVTSQAVDLKTLAKEKLQINSLIEKIFLVTIDDECQSIGDRPTHCVFLSDLSETLEGQTWIDFDTLEQAVFERLLLEDPGSKVLKTMVSEQNPREASLAGEKEVFRYLFNSYQRCQNLLTPHQTNVKGKLSKCQEVIILNAKTCLQQCDLYPTQNIHKQFISLCLEQIEQGEVDSFGRFLGEVVQEIKKNEEDGSVEQVFRPVLDLINDRFQNFTLMHTEVARYIAVLGFFTTNPDLAEFFVKHSSPSDWGNGKEYERTLLGRTLSYSCIPESDMGPFSFFTNPSSATKQEHDITEKSIWQPLNKTCEQAYLLIFNLLKVNVELRHRVLLWIGKCINANSGRAKLWAAHAPQLFSLFCTDGFALNLCYVMLKLCQPFSEPLSPKLMKIQPSYSCVTVSDDDQAREKGVHALGLLKETSLVPREGLEKLAEENSYNFITECFFLTQQCLNLGFHTVHRKFMEIHQELNRLQRLYHEIREQVPSDDMEPTRSIKMQTEKGLTVYLTLKAALTEPNFLELNMHFHLASATWLAQMAKEDNITSFEPIQFPLPAQVPRTLAYIPEFFMGNLTDFMLFLHRFKEQMYEMVGDKVEHLMTLILVYMGSPDRMLNPHLRAELAETLAAIMPPDPNQMSAGHSRILSKYHREKLFTAHPLISHLAEKLFHVFVSIEMTGQSVRFEQKFSYRRPMYLVLEYIWEKNLHRRAIKVLAEYAEKNIEAVNAPLFLRFINLLINDAIFLLDEALGYMSQIKEKQGQKDRGEWNQLTPAQRAEAENGLRHMGMVARYHNIMGNHTIHALELITREIKSIFCHNSMVDRIAGMLNHFLVNLVGPKQRTFNVKDKNEYEFKPQQIVGDICQIYLNLGQSEEFCCAVSGDGRSYSKDLFSKAVHVLQRIGKPPQMITEVEELDKKIQTLGQRQEYEEEILADAPEEFLDPVMGTLMRDPIILPTSHKVMDRNIIARHILSDQFDPFNRQPLTLDMVIPHTELKEKIDAWIAEQRAKRQK
;
A
#
# COMPACT_ATOMS: atom_id res chain seq x y z
N MET A 1 -24.76 -8.97 -52.79
CA MET A 1 -24.63 -7.71 -53.58
C MET A 1 -23.72 -6.79 -52.78
N ALA A 2 -22.79 -6.09 -53.45
CA ALA A 2 -21.78 -5.20 -52.85
C ALA A 2 -20.77 -5.89 -51.88
N ASP A 3 -19.48 -5.53 -51.85
CA ASP A 3 -18.73 -4.79 -52.87
C ASP A 3 -17.25 -5.19 -52.92
N GLU A 4 -16.61 -5.06 -54.08
CA GLU A 4 -15.28 -5.63 -54.36
C GLU A 4 -14.10 -4.70 -53.99
N LYS A 5 -14.20 -3.97 -52.88
CA LYS A 5 -13.29 -2.83 -52.56
C LYS A 5 -12.62 -2.89 -51.18
N SER A 6 -11.53 -3.65 -51.09
CA SER A 6 -10.47 -3.40 -50.08
C SER A 6 -9.05 -3.86 -50.51
N LEU A 7 -8.85 -4.24 -51.78
CA LEU A 7 -7.55 -4.74 -52.28
C LEU A 7 -6.48 -3.64 -52.48
N GLU A 8 -6.90 -2.37 -52.58
CA GLU A 8 -6.02 -1.24 -52.95
C GLU A 8 -5.06 -0.79 -51.83
N ASN A 9 -5.28 -1.25 -50.57
CA ASN A 9 -4.43 -0.92 -49.42
C ASN A 9 -3.51 -2.07 -48.98
N ASN A 10 -3.33 -3.13 -49.78
CA ASN A 10 -2.38 -4.21 -49.46
C ASN A 10 -0.97 -3.86 -49.97
N PRO A 11 0.05 -3.69 -49.10
CA PRO A 11 1.40 -3.27 -49.50
C PRO A 11 2.14 -4.27 -50.40
N PHE A 12 1.66 -5.52 -50.54
CA PHE A 12 2.25 -6.54 -51.41
C PHE A 12 1.68 -6.55 -52.84
N ALA A 13 0.73 -5.67 -53.18
CA ALA A 13 0.08 -5.63 -54.49
C ALA A 13 1.04 -5.40 -55.68
N ALA A 14 2.18 -4.73 -55.46
CA ALA A 14 3.18 -4.44 -56.48
C ALA A 14 3.96 -5.66 -57.01
N LEU A 15 3.80 -6.84 -56.40
CA LEU A 15 4.52 -8.07 -56.77
C LEU A 15 3.85 -8.88 -57.90
N PHE A 16 2.66 -8.49 -58.36
CA PHE A 16 1.88 -9.26 -59.35
C PHE A 16 1.54 -8.41 -60.59
N PRO A 17 1.81 -8.86 -61.83
CA PRO A 17 1.60 -8.06 -63.05
C PRO A 17 0.15 -7.66 -63.35
N SER A 18 -0.85 -8.32 -62.73
CA SER A 18 -2.25 -7.90 -62.75
C SER A 18 -3.04 -8.59 -61.64
N ALA A 19 -4.19 -8.00 -61.26
CA ALA A 19 -5.09 -8.57 -60.24
C ALA A 19 -5.59 -10.00 -60.58
N GLY A 20 -5.69 -10.34 -61.88
CA GLY A 20 -6.00 -11.70 -62.33
C GLY A 20 -4.90 -12.72 -61.98
N HIS A 21 -3.63 -12.33 -62.06
CA HIS A 21 -2.51 -13.18 -61.64
C HIS A 21 -2.46 -13.32 -60.10
N ALA A 22 -2.81 -12.28 -59.34
CA ALA A 22 -2.94 -12.39 -57.89
C ALA A 22 -4.06 -13.38 -57.49
N LYS A 23 -5.25 -13.30 -58.12
CA LYS A 23 -6.32 -14.30 -57.91
C LYS A 23 -5.90 -15.72 -58.32
N HIS A 24 -5.15 -15.88 -59.42
CA HIS A 24 -4.64 -17.20 -59.84
C HIS A 24 -3.50 -17.75 -58.96
N PHE A 25 -2.67 -16.89 -58.35
CA PHE A 25 -1.67 -17.34 -57.38
C PHE A 25 -2.34 -17.86 -56.10
N ILE A 26 -3.37 -17.15 -55.62
CA ILE A 26 -4.22 -17.60 -54.50
C ILE A 26 -4.92 -18.93 -54.84
N SER A 27 -5.40 -19.11 -56.08
CA SER A 27 -6.01 -20.36 -56.52
C SER A 27 -5.02 -21.48 -56.89
N GLY A 28 -3.70 -21.24 -56.80
CA GLY A 28 -2.65 -22.19 -57.18
C GLY A 28 -1.72 -22.61 -56.04
N ALA A 29 -1.72 -21.90 -54.92
CA ALA A 29 -0.83 -22.15 -53.78
C ALA A 29 -1.33 -23.24 -52.80
N TYR A 30 -2.57 -23.73 -52.95
CA TYR A 30 -3.20 -24.72 -52.07
C TYR A 30 -3.68 -25.98 -52.81
N SER A 31 -2.83 -26.56 -53.67
CA SER A 31 -3.08 -27.87 -54.31
C SER A 31 -1.83 -28.76 -54.37
N SER A 32 -1.19 -28.98 -53.22
CA SER A 32 -0.05 -29.92 -53.07
C SER A 32 -0.16 -30.86 -51.85
N LYS A 33 -1.39 -31.14 -51.40
CA LYS A 33 -1.76 -32.35 -50.64
C LYS A 33 -3.06 -32.90 -51.20
N THR A 34 -3.15 -34.23 -51.29
CA THR A 34 -4.10 -34.95 -52.13
C THR A 34 -5.27 -35.56 -51.37
N ASN A 35 -6.42 -35.59 -52.03
CA ASN A 35 -7.56 -36.50 -51.82
C ASN A 35 -8.26 -36.42 -50.47
N GLU A 36 -9.25 -35.52 -50.39
CA GLU A 36 -10.48 -35.79 -49.64
C GLU A 36 -11.16 -37.07 -50.17
N ASN A 37 -11.94 -37.77 -49.34
CA ASN A 37 -13.07 -38.54 -49.85
C ASN A 37 -14.15 -38.76 -48.77
N SER A 38 -15.26 -38.01 -48.87
CA SER A 38 -16.52 -38.30 -48.18
C SER A 38 -17.69 -37.85 -49.06
N GLY A 39 -18.81 -38.58 -49.02
CA GLY A 39 -20.10 -38.12 -49.57
C GLY A 39 -20.68 -36.95 -48.75
N ILE A 40 -21.95 -36.54 -48.90
CA ILE A 40 -23.13 -37.13 -49.58
C ILE A 40 -24.11 -35.95 -49.87
N ILE A 41 -25.28 -36.03 -50.54
CA ILE A 41 -26.19 -37.11 -50.97
C ILE A 41 -26.65 -36.82 -52.43
N LEU A 42 -27.23 -37.80 -53.14
CA LEU A 42 -28.07 -37.58 -54.33
C LEU A 42 -29.55 -37.78 -53.97
N GLU A 43 -30.42 -36.84 -54.35
CA GLU A 43 -31.87 -36.98 -54.17
C GLU A 43 -32.51 -37.95 -55.19
N VAL A 44 -33.69 -38.46 -54.82
CA VAL A 44 -34.48 -39.42 -55.60
C VAL A 44 -35.55 -38.68 -56.42
N GLN A 45 -35.74 -39.07 -57.68
CA GLN A 45 -37.04 -38.94 -58.34
C GLN A 45 -37.48 -40.26 -58.97
N ILE A 46 -38.80 -40.47 -58.95
CA ILE A 46 -39.48 -41.68 -59.41
C ILE A 46 -40.21 -41.34 -60.72
N SER A 47 -40.13 -42.20 -61.72
CA SER A 47 -41.15 -42.28 -62.79
C SER A 47 -41.14 -43.64 -63.46
N ASP A 48 -42.34 -44.14 -63.78
CA ASP A 48 -42.58 -45.43 -64.38
C ASP A 48 -42.20 -45.49 -65.87
N THR A 49 -41.92 -46.69 -66.38
CA THR A 49 -42.61 -47.20 -67.58
C THR A 49 -42.54 -48.72 -67.64
N ALA A 50 -43.49 -49.34 -68.32
CA ALA A 50 -43.73 -50.80 -68.31
C ALA A 50 -43.68 -51.40 -69.72
N GLU A 51 -44.14 -52.66 -69.84
CA GLU A 51 -44.16 -53.53 -71.03
C GLU A 51 -42.83 -54.26 -71.34
N LYS A 52 -42.83 -55.55 -71.75
CA LYS A 52 -43.96 -56.47 -72.07
C LYS A 52 -43.59 -57.95 -71.87
N ASP A 53 -44.60 -58.74 -71.49
CA ASP A 53 -44.75 -60.20 -71.65
C ASP A 53 -43.68 -61.13 -70.99
N ASP A 54 -43.94 -62.40 -70.66
CA ASP A 54 -45.09 -63.25 -71.01
C ASP A 54 -45.48 -64.26 -69.89
N SER A 55 -46.71 -64.77 -69.98
CA SER A 55 -47.27 -65.97 -69.34
C SER A 55 -47.54 -65.98 -67.81
N LYS A 56 -48.71 -66.54 -67.45
CA LYS A 56 -49.14 -66.84 -66.07
C LYS A 56 -49.19 -68.35 -65.82
N TRP A 57 -49.27 -68.68 -64.53
CA TRP A 57 -49.61 -69.97 -63.92
C TRP A 57 -48.42 -70.95 -63.75
N GLN A 58 -48.29 -71.71 -62.65
CA GLN A 58 -49.15 -71.74 -61.44
C GLN A 58 -48.35 -72.06 -60.16
N LYS A 59 -49.08 -72.21 -59.05
CA LYS A 59 -48.60 -72.51 -57.70
C LYS A 59 -47.73 -73.77 -57.62
N LYS A 60 -46.62 -73.73 -56.88
CA LYS A 60 -46.50 -74.40 -55.58
C LYS A 60 -45.32 -73.89 -54.74
N GLU A 61 -45.23 -74.36 -53.50
CA GLU A 61 -44.22 -73.96 -52.53
C GLU A 61 -42.80 -74.41 -52.91
N GLU A 62 -41.83 -73.48 -52.89
CA GLU A 62 -40.49 -73.62 -52.29
C GLU A 62 -39.66 -72.35 -52.52
N ASN A 63 -39.29 -71.63 -51.45
CA ASN A 63 -38.06 -70.82 -51.30
C ASN A 63 -38.11 -69.94 -50.04
N SER A 64 -37.58 -70.45 -48.93
CA SER A 64 -37.04 -69.62 -47.84
C SER A 64 -35.51 -69.59 -47.99
N VAL A 65 -34.91 -68.42 -48.25
CA VAL A 65 -33.45 -68.17 -48.06
C VAL A 65 -33.04 -66.69 -48.28
N THR A 66 -33.70 -65.96 -49.19
CA THR A 66 -33.15 -64.72 -49.77
C THR A 66 -33.26 -63.42 -48.95
N SER A 67 -33.90 -63.42 -47.78
CA SER A 67 -34.07 -62.20 -46.97
C SER A 67 -32.87 -61.86 -46.07
N GLN A 68 -32.13 -62.84 -45.55
CA GLN A 68 -31.08 -62.60 -44.53
C GLN A 68 -29.79 -61.98 -45.08
N ALA A 69 -29.48 -62.18 -46.37
CA ALA A 69 -28.19 -61.83 -46.95
C ALA A 69 -27.92 -60.32 -47.14
N VAL A 70 -28.97 -59.48 -47.08
CA VAL A 70 -28.86 -58.01 -47.22
C VAL A 70 -28.64 -57.34 -45.86
N ASP A 71 -29.37 -57.77 -44.83
CA ASP A 71 -29.15 -57.32 -43.44
C ASP A 71 -27.72 -57.62 -42.98
N LEU A 72 -27.25 -58.85 -43.18
CA LEU A 72 -25.92 -59.29 -42.77
C LEU A 72 -24.78 -58.42 -43.32
N LYS A 73 -24.88 -57.95 -44.57
CA LYS A 73 -23.86 -57.05 -45.16
C LYS A 73 -23.92 -55.63 -44.58
N THR A 74 -25.09 -55.19 -44.15
CA THR A 74 -25.29 -53.86 -43.58
C THR A 74 -24.81 -53.84 -42.12
N LEU A 75 -25.19 -54.86 -41.32
CA LEU A 75 -24.62 -55.09 -39.98
C LEU A 75 -23.09 -55.24 -40.01
N ALA A 76 -22.54 -56.03 -40.93
CA ALA A 76 -21.09 -56.25 -40.99
C ALA A 76 -20.33 -54.94 -41.25
N LYS A 77 -20.84 -54.08 -42.15
CA LYS A 77 -20.25 -52.76 -42.42
C LYS A 77 -20.36 -51.82 -41.23
N GLU A 78 -21.45 -51.89 -40.47
CA GLU A 78 -21.63 -51.10 -39.24
C GLU A 78 -20.70 -51.58 -38.11
N LYS A 79 -20.58 -52.90 -37.88
CA LYS A 79 -19.63 -53.46 -36.90
C LYS A 79 -18.17 -53.11 -37.24
N LEU A 80 -17.79 -53.17 -38.52
CA LEU A 80 -16.47 -52.71 -38.99
C LEU A 80 -16.20 -51.22 -38.68
N GLN A 81 -17.20 -50.35 -38.84
CA GLN A 81 -17.07 -48.93 -38.48
C GLN A 81 -16.95 -48.71 -36.97
N ILE A 82 -17.68 -49.50 -36.16
CA ILE A 82 -17.59 -49.45 -34.69
C ILE A 82 -16.21 -49.90 -34.24
N ASN A 83 -15.70 -51.02 -34.79
CA ASN A 83 -14.36 -51.53 -34.48
C ASN A 83 -13.26 -50.52 -34.82
N SER A 84 -13.26 -49.92 -36.02
CA SER A 84 -12.29 -48.88 -36.41
C SER A 84 -12.33 -47.65 -35.47
N LEU A 85 -13.52 -47.25 -35.00
CA LEU A 85 -13.64 -46.18 -34.00
C LEU A 85 -13.06 -46.58 -32.64
N ILE A 86 -13.33 -47.80 -32.17
CA ILE A 86 -12.79 -48.34 -30.91
C ILE A 86 -11.26 -48.44 -30.98
N GLU A 87 -10.72 -49.05 -32.04
CA GLU A 87 -9.28 -49.16 -32.29
C GLU A 87 -8.60 -47.78 -32.26
N LYS A 88 -9.18 -46.75 -32.91
CA LYS A 88 -8.63 -45.38 -32.91
C LYS A 88 -8.66 -44.68 -31.56
N ILE A 89 -9.69 -44.92 -30.74
CA ILE A 89 -9.88 -44.23 -29.45
C ILE A 89 -9.06 -44.92 -28.36
N PHE A 90 -9.07 -46.26 -28.31
CA PHE A 90 -8.51 -47.05 -27.23
C PHE A 90 -7.17 -47.72 -27.58
N LEU A 91 -6.79 -47.80 -28.86
CA LEU A 91 -5.54 -48.45 -29.31
C LEU A 91 -5.43 -49.91 -28.83
N VAL A 92 -6.52 -50.67 -28.97
CA VAL A 92 -6.63 -52.11 -28.64
C VAL A 92 -7.15 -52.92 -29.82
N THR A 93 -6.80 -54.20 -29.90
CA THR A 93 -7.26 -55.14 -30.95
C THR A 93 -7.39 -56.56 -30.39
N ILE A 94 -8.27 -57.36 -30.99
CA ILE A 94 -8.36 -58.83 -30.82
C ILE A 94 -8.02 -59.59 -32.12
N ASP A 95 -7.59 -58.88 -33.15
CA ASP A 95 -7.08 -59.41 -34.43
C ASP A 95 -5.54 -59.48 -34.35
N ASP A 96 -5.00 -60.70 -34.37
CA ASP A 96 -3.57 -61.03 -34.29
C ASP A 96 -2.90 -61.02 -35.68
N GLU A 97 -3.59 -61.48 -36.72
CA GLU A 97 -3.13 -61.43 -38.12
C GLU A 97 -3.06 -60.00 -38.68
N CYS A 98 -3.76 -59.04 -38.05
CA CYS A 98 -3.81 -57.62 -38.43
C CYS A 98 -4.18 -57.41 -39.91
N GLN A 99 -5.20 -58.13 -40.40
CA GLN A 99 -5.57 -58.07 -41.82
C GLN A 99 -5.92 -56.64 -42.27
N SER A 100 -5.66 -56.33 -43.55
CA SER A 100 -5.59 -54.97 -44.11
C SER A 100 -6.96 -54.30 -44.37
N ILE A 101 -7.81 -54.31 -43.37
CA ILE A 101 -9.00 -53.46 -43.23
C ILE A 101 -8.52 -52.01 -43.17
N GLY A 102 -9.03 -51.16 -44.07
CA GLY A 102 -8.58 -49.78 -44.21
C GLY A 102 -8.91 -48.89 -43.01
N ASP A 103 -8.05 -47.89 -42.78
CA ASP A 103 -8.24 -46.85 -41.77
C ASP A 103 -8.22 -47.34 -40.30
N ARG A 104 -7.23 -48.20 -39.99
CA ARG A 104 -6.80 -48.57 -38.62
C ARG A 104 -5.70 -47.61 -38.10
N PRO A 105 -5.51 -47.47 -36.78
CA PRO A 105 -4.30 -46.87 -36.21
C PRO A 105 -3.03 -47.66 -36.57
N THR A 106 -1.85 -47.14 -36.24
CA THR A 106 -0.54 -47.74 -36.57
C THR A 106 -0.06 -48.82 -35.60
N HIS A 107 -0.52 -48.75 -34.35
CA HIS A 107 -0.10 -49.58 -33.23
C HIS A 107 -1.30 -49.80 -32.31
N CYS A 108 -1.52 -51.04 -31.85
CA CYS A 108 -2.57 -51.41 -30.90
C CYS A 108 -2.05 -52.45 -29.91
N VAL A 109 -2.60 -52.48 -28.69
CA VAL A 109 -2.37 -53.56 -27.72
C VAL A 109 -3.28 -54.75 -28.04
N PHE A 110 -2.71 -55.95 -28.14
CA PHE A 110 -3.46 -57.18 -28.32
C PHE A 110 -4.08 -57.66 -27.00
N LEU A 111 -5.39 -57.92 -27.02
CA LEU A 111 -6.16 -58.44 -25.89
C LEU A 111 -6.37 -59.94 -26.06
N SER A 112 -5.44 -60.73 -25.54
CA SER A 112 -5.44 -62.19 -25.66
C SER A 112 -6.64 -62.83 -24.97
N ASP A 113 -7.04 -62.30 -23.82
CA ASP A 113 -7.92 -63.01 -22.90
C ASP A 113 -9.38 -62.82 -23.37
N LEU A 114 -9.72 -61.62 -23.86
CA LEU A 114 -10.93 -61.36 -24.64
C LEU A 114 -10.95 -62.12 -25.98
N SER A 115 -9.82 -62.23 -26.68
CA SER A 115 -9.76 -62.98 -27.95
C SER A 115 -10.06 -64.47 -27.76
N GLU A 116 -9.54 -65.09 -26.68
CA GLU A 116 -9.90 -66.46 -26.29
C GLU A 116 -11.39 -66.56 -25.88
N THR A 117 -11.91 -65.56 -25.15
CA THR A 117 -13.31 -65.54 -24.67
C THR A 117 -14.35 -65.44 -25.80
N LEU A 118 -14.00 -64.85 -26.95
CA LEU A 118 -14.92 -64.59 -28.06
C LEU A 118 -14.84 -65.61 -29.22
N GLU A 119 -14.16 -66.74 -29.03
CA GLU A 119 -14.12 -67.93 -29.92
C GLU A 119 -14.20 -67.64 -31.43
N GLY A 120 -13.30 -66.79 -31.94
CA GLY A 120 -13.13 -66.52 -33.38
C GLY A 120 -13.78 -65.24 -33.91
N GLN A 121 -14.34 -64.39 -33.06
CA GLN A 121 -14.68 -63.01 -33.43
C GLN A 121 -13.41 -62.13 -33.44
N THR A 122 -13.15 -61.43 -34.55
CA THR A 122 -11.93 -60.60 -34.78
C THR A 122 -12.17 -59.09 -34.71
N TRP A 123 -13.32 -58.66 -34.17
CA TRP A 123 -13.68 -57.24 -34.00
C TRP A 123 -14.27 -56.98 -32.61
N ILE A 124 -14.03 -55.79 -32.07
CA ILE A 124 -14.67 -55.29 -30.86
C ILE A 124 -15.93 -54.50 -31.26
N ASP A 125 -17.00 -54.66 -30.50
CA ASP A 125 -18.26 -53.92 -30.66
C ASP A 125 -18.75 -53.34 -29.32
N PHE A 126 -19.87 -52.62 -29.34
CA PHE A 126 -20.33 -51.86 -28.18
C PHE A 126 -20.78 -52.69 -26.97
N ASP A 127 -20.92 -54.00 -27.13
CA ASP A 127 -21.33 -54.91 -26.06
C ASP A 127 -20.11 -55.63 -25.44
N THR A 128 -18.99 -55.70 -26.20
CA THR A 128 -17.69 -56.20 -25.74
C THR A 128 -16.72 -55.09 -25.30
N LEU A 129 -17.02 -53.82 -25.63
CA LEU A 129 -16.15 -52.66 -25.37
C LEU A 129 -15.76 -52.49 -23.89
N GLU A 130 -16.69 -52.63 -22.95
CA GLU A 130 -16.40 -52.44 -21.52
C GLU A 130 -15.40 -53.48 -21.01
N GLN A 131 -15.55 -54.75 -21.42
CA GLN A 131 -14.61 -55.83 -21.10
C GLN A 131 -13.24 -55.60 -21.75
N ALA A 132 -13.20 -55.13 -23.01
CA ALA A 132 -11.97 -54.81 -23.72
C ALA A 132 -11.16 -53.70 -23.04
N VAL A 133 -11.84 -52.63 -22.59
CA VAL A 133 -11.21 -51.54 -21.83
C VAL A 133 -10.75 -52.05 -20.46
N PHE A 134 -11.56 -52.85 -19.77
CA PHE A 134 -11.21 -53.37 -18.44
C PHE A 134 -9.99 -54.31 -18.48
N GLU A 135 -9.90 -55.25 -19.44
CA GLU A 135 -8.67 -56.05 -19.66
C GLU A 135 -7.46 -55.13 -19.91
N ARG A 136 -7.59 -54.15 -20.82
CA ARG A 136 -6.52 -53.21 -21.15
C ARG A 136 -6.01 -52.41 -19.94
N LEU A 137 -6.85 -52.14 -18.95
CA LEU A 137 -6.46 -51.44 -17.72
C LEU A 137 -5.76 -52.37 -16.71
N LEU A 138 -6.03 -53.68 -16.72
CA LEU A 138 -5.42 -54.65 -15.80
C LEU A 138 -4.07 -55.20 -16.26
N LEU A 139 -3.66 -54.98 -17.51
CA LEU A 139 -2.35 -55.41 -18.04
C LEU A 139 -1.19 -54.67 -17.34
N GLU A 140 -0.32 -55.41 -16.64
CA GLU A 140 0.86 -54.84 -15.94
C GLU A 140 1.93 -54.27 -16.89
N ASP A 141 2.10 -54.85 -18.08
CA ASP A 141 2.99 -54.33 -19.13
C ASP A 141 2.32 -54.31 -20.52
N PRO A 142 1.46 -53.33 -20.79
CA PRO A 142 0.79 -53.18 -22.09
C PRO A 142 1.78 -53.01 -23.25
N GLY A 143 2.95 -52.42 -22.98
CA GLY A 143 4.04 -52.23 -23.95
C GLY A 143 4.57 -53.54 -24.53
N SER A 144 4.48 -54.65 -23.79
CA SER A 144 4.87 -55.99 -24.25
C SER A 144 3.90 -56.60 -25.25
N LYS A 145 2.62 -56.18 -25.25
CA LYS A 145 1.54 -56.66 -26.13
C LYS A 145 1.23 -55.70 -27.29
N VAL A 146 2.08 -54.71 -27.59
CA VAL A 146 1.84 -53.76 -28.71
C VAL A 146 2.17 -54.41 -30.07
N LEU A 147 1.13 -54.64 -30.88
CA LEU A 147 1.24 -55.02 -32.29
C LEU A 147 1.40 -53.79 -33.19
N LYS A 148 2.00 -54.00 -34.37
CA LYS A 148 2.13 -53.00 -35.43
C LYS A 148 1.15 -53.29 -36.57
N THR A 149 0.06 -52.54 -36.61
CA THR A 149 -1.10 -52.73 -37.51
C THR A 149 -0.96 -52.06 -38.89
N MET A 150 0.13 -51.32 -39.13
CA MET A 150 0.41 -50.62 -40.40
C MET A 150 1.87 -50.77 -40.86
N VAL A 151 2.11 -50.74 -42.17
CA VAL A 151 3.47 -50.92 -42.75
C VAL A 151 4.39 -49.69 -42.56
N SER A 152 3.84 -48.52 -42.21
CA SER A 152 4.53 -47.21 -42.11
C SER A 152 5.84 -47.20 -41.28
N GLU A 153 6.65 -46.16 -41.44
CA GLU A 153 7.92 -45.98 -40.72
C GLU A 153 7.76 -46.00 -39.18
N GLN A 154 8.84 -46.31 -38.46
CA GLN A 154 8.82 -46.40 -37.00
C GLN A 154 8.56 -45.03 -36.37
N ASN A 155 7.33 -44.81 -35.90
CA ASN A 155 6.96 -43.64 -35.11
C ASN A 155 6.87 -44.04 -33.61
N PRO A 156 7.96 -43.95 -32.83
CA PRO A 156 8.02 -44.49 -31.46
C PRO A 156 7.03 -43.82 -30.49
N ARG A 157 6.52 -42.62 -30.82
CA ARG A 157 5.48 -41.94 -30.04
C ARG A 157 4.15 -42.69 -30.07
N GLU A 158 3.76 -43.25 -31.23
CA GLU A 158 2.50 -43.98 -31.38
C GLU A 158 2.54 -45.34 -30.66
N ALA A 159 3.68 -46.03 -30.72
CA ALA A 159 3.91 -47.24 -29.93
C ALA A 159 3.87 -46.95 -28.42
N SER A 160 4.46 -45.84 -27.97
CA SER A 160 4.42 -45.40 -26.56
C SER A 160 3.01 -45.01 -26.10
N LEU A 161 2.18 -44.43 -26.97
CA LEU A 161 0.79 -44.07 -26.65
C LEU A 161 -0.14 -45.29 -26.59
N ALA A 162 0.11 -46.32 -27.39
CA ALA A 162 -0.59 -47.60 -27.29
C ALA A 162 -0.15 -48.39 -26.05
N GLY A 163 1.15 -48.45 -25.78
CA GLY A 163 1.76 -49.17 -24.65
C GLY A 163 1.74 -48.45 -23.30
N GLU A 164 0.98 -47.37 -23.16
CA GLU A 164 0.89 -46.58 -21.92
C GLU A 164 0.55 -47.45 -20.70
N LYS A 165 1.34 -47.32 -19.63
CA LYS A 165 1.24 -48.12 -18.40
C LYS A 165 0.34 -47.46 -17.36
N GLU A 166 0.32 -46.13 -17.31
CA GLU A 166 -0.45 -45.38 -16.31
C GLU A 166 -1.93 -45.35 -16.69
N VAL A 167 -2.76 -46.13 -16.00
CA VAL A 167 -4.17 -46.34 -16.35
C VAL A 167 -4.98 -45.04 -16.47
N PHE A 168 -4.79 -44.09 -15.56
CA PHE A 168 -5.55 -42.83 -15.58
C PHE A 168 -5.09 -41.90 -16.72
N ARG A 169 -3.80 -41.94 -17.08
CA ARG A 169 -3.23 -41.24 -18.23
C ARG A 169 -3.69 -41.86 -19.55
N TYR A 170 -3.73 -43.19 -19.65
CA TYR A 170 -4.28 -43.89 -20.80
C TYR A 170 -5.76 -43.53 -21.04
N LEU A 171 -6.57 -43.43 -19.98
CA LEU A 171 -7.97 -43.01 -20.08
C LEU A 171 -8.12 -41.56 -20.54
N PHE A 172 -7.35 -40.61 -19.98
CA PHE A 172 -7.37 -39.22 -20.45
C PHE A 172 -6.89 -39.08 -21.90
N ASN A 173 -5.82 -39.79 -22.29
CA ASN A 173 -5.35 -39.82 -23.68
C ASN A 173 -6.42 -40.41 -24.63
N SER A 174 -7.22 -41.39 -24.18
CA SER A 174 -8.36 -41.91 -24.92
C SER A 174 -9.50 -40.90 -25.04
N TYR A 175 -9.76 -40.13 -23.97
CA TYR A 175 -10.73 -39.03 -23.98
C TYR A 175 -10.33 -37.92 -24.97
N GLN A 176 -9.06 -37.49 -24.98
CA GLN A 176 -8.53 -36.55 -25.98
C GLN A 176 -8.70 -37.08 -27.41
N ARG A 177 -8.42 -38.37 -27.67
CA ARG A 177 -8.65 -38.99 -28.98
C ARG A 177 -10.12 -39.00 -29.38
N CYS A 178 -11.04 -39.26 -28.43
CA CYS A 178 -12.48 -39.19 -28.65
C CYS A 178 -12.94 -37.75 -29.00
N GLN A 179 -12.49 -36.75 -28.23
CA GLN A 179 -12.77 -35.32 -28.48
C GLN A 179 -12.23 -34.86 -29.84
N ASN A 180 -11.02 -35.28 -30.24
CA ASN A 180 -10.42 -34.91 -31.52
C ASN A 180 -11.17 -35.50 -32.75
N LEU A 181 -11.88 -36.60 -32.57
CA LEU A 181 -12.76 -37.17 -33.60
C LEU A 181 -14.13 -36.47 -33.68
N LEU A 182 -14.51 -35.67 -32.68
CA LEU A 182 -15.82 -35.02 -32.52
C LEU A 182 -15.97 -33.74 -33.39
N THR A 183 -15.71 -33.84 -34.69
CA THR A 183 -15.78 -32.68 -35.61
C THR A 183 -17.24 -32.23 -35.91
N PRO A 184 -17.50 -30.92 -36.16
CA PRO A 184 -18.86 -30.37 -36.22
C PRO A 184 -19.80 -30.91 -37.31
N HIS A 185 -19.31 -31.70 -38.26
CA HIS A 185 -20.03 -32.09 -39.48
C HIS A 185 -20.42 -33.57 -39.57
N GLN A 186 -20.23 -34.37 -38.51
CA GLN A 186 -20.56 -35.81 -38.51
C GLN A 186 -21.63 -36.21 -37.48
N THR A 187 -22.89 -35.84 -37.74
CA THR A 187 -24.04 -36.17 -36.87
C THR A 187 -24.21 -37.67 -36.59
N ASN A 188 -24.03 -38.53 -37.61
CA ASN A 188 -24.20 -39.98 -37.47
C ASN A 188 -23.15 -40.67 -36.59
N VAL A 189 -22.01 -40.02 -36.32
CA VAL A 189 -20.92 -40.59 -35.50
C VAL A 189 -21.01 -40.14 -34.04
N LYS A 190 -21.69 -39.00 -33.77
CA LYS A 190 -21.79 -38.41 -32.43
C LYS A 190 -22.34 -39.36 -31.36
N GLY A 191 -23.40 -40.12 -31.65
CA GLY A 191 -23.97 -41.08 -30.70
C GLY A 191 -23.04 -42.25 -30.39
N LYS A 192 -22.20 -42.66 -31.35
CA LYS A 192 -21.20 -43.72 -31.20
C LYS A 192 -20.01 -43.24 -30.36
N LEU A 193 -19.58 -41.99 -30.54
CA LEU A 193 -18.57 -41.34 -29.71
C LEU A 193 -19.06 -41.13 -28.26
N SER A 194 -20.35 -40.82 -28.06
CA SER A 194 -20.97 -40.73 -26.72
C SER A 194 -20.76 -42.02 -25.93
N LYS A 195 -21.12 -43.20 -26.47
CA LYS A 195 -20.92 -44.48 -25.77
C LYS A 195 -19.43 -44.77 -25.49
N CYS A 196 -18.51 -44.42 -26.40
CA CYS A 196 -17.07 -44.52 -26.10
C CYS A 196 -16.64 -43.59 -24.95
N GLN A 197 -17.14 -42.35 -24.92
CA GLN A 197 -16.86 -41.36 -23.88
C GLN A 197 -17.44 -41.81 -22.53
N GLU A 198 -18.67 -42.31 -22.51
CA GLU A 198 -19.33 -42.90 -21.34
C GLU A 198 -18.49 -44.05 -20.72
N VAL A 199 -17.98 -44.97 -21.54
CA VAL A 199 -17.10 -46.06 -21.06
C VAL A 199 -15.76 -45.53 -20.51
N ILE A 200 -15.17 -44.49 -21.12
CA ILE A 200 -13.94 -43.86 -20.60
C ILE A 200 -14.20 -43.21 -19.24
N ILE A 201 -15.30 -42.45 -19.10
CA ILE A 201 -15.68 -41.77 -17.85
C ILE A 201 -16.03 -42.78 -16.76
N LEU A 202 -16.75 -43.86 -17.08
CA LEU A 202 -17.08 -44.93 -16.14
C LEU A 202 -15.82 -45.63 -15.61
N ASN A 203 -14.87 -45.97 -16.49
CA ASN A 203 -13.59 -46.56 -16.05
C ASN A 203 -12.74 -45.55 -15.26
N ALA A 204 -12.73 -44.27 -15.64
CA ALA A 204 -12.00 -43.23 -14.90
C ALA A 204 -12.58 -42.98 -13.49
N LYS A 205 -13.90 -43.09 -13.32
CA LYS A 205 -14.57 -43.19 -12.01
C LYS A 205 -14.05 -44.40 -11.24
N THR A 206 -14.09 -45.60 -11.83
CA THR A 206 -13.65 -46.85 -11.17
C THR A 206 -12.19 -46.79 -10.73
N CYS A 207 -11.28 -46.28 -11.57
CA CYS A 207 -9.87 -46.09 -11.19
C CYS A 207 -9.67 -45.14 -9.99
N LEU A 208 -10.62 -44.24 -9.72
CA LEU A 208 -10.53 -43.25 -8.65
C LEU A 208 -11.28 -43.65 -7.36
N GLN A 209 -12.36 -44.42 -7.46
CA GLN A 209 -13.08 -44.98 -6.31
C GLN A 209 -12.43 -46.29 -5.81
N GLN A 210 -12.05 -47.18 -6.73
CA GLN A 210 -11.51 -48.52 -6.43
C GLN A 210 -10.01 -48.63 -6.76
N CYS A 211 -9.21 -47.71 -6.21
CA CYS A 211 -7.75 -47.66 -6.40
C CYS A 211 -7.02 -49.01 -6.12
N ASP A 212 -7.55 -49.82 -5.20
CA ASP A 212 -6.98 -51.13 -4.80
C ASP A 212 -6.97 -52.16 -5.94
N LEU A 213 -7.72 -51.95 -7.03
CA LEU A 213 -7.64 -52.76 -8.25
C LEU A 213 -6.28 -52.64 -8.97
N TYR A 214 -5.51 -51.58 -8.69
CA TYR A 214 -4.26 -51.26 -9.38
C TYR A 214 -3.08 -51.19 -8.38
N PRO A 215 -2.77 -52.26 -7.63
CA PRO A 215 -1.87 -52.22 -6.46
C PRO A 215 -0.41 -51.89 -6.78
N THR A 216 0.00 -52.02 -8.04
CA THR A 216 1.33 -51.65 -8.55
C THR A 216 1.43 -50.17 -8.94
N GLN A 217 0.32 -49.44 -8.98
CA GLN A 217 0.22 -48.06 -9.45
C GLN A 217 -0.21 -47.10 -8.34
N ASN A 218 -0.13 -45.78 -8.59
CA ASN A 218 -0.61 -44.77 -7.65
C ASN A 218 -1.42 -43.70 -8.40
N ILE A 219 -2.73 -43.93 -8.49
CA ILE A 219 -3.65 -43.12 -9.30
C ILE A 219 -3.63 -41.65 -8.90
N HIS A 220 -3.55 -41.35 -7.59
CA HIS A 220 -3.47 -39.98 -7.10
C HIS A 220 -2.19 -39.24 -7.54
N LYS A 221 -1.06 -39.94 -7.71
CA LYS A 221 0.17 -39.37 -8.29
C LYS A 221 0.06 -39.19 -9.81
N GLN A 222 -0.60 -40.11 -10.52
CA GLN A 222 -0.89 -39.98 -11.96
C GLN A 222 -1.78 -38.76 -12.25
N PHE A 223 -2.78 -38.52 -11.40
CA PHE A 223 -3.59 -37.32 -11.45
C PHE A 223 -2.74 -36.04 -11.35
N ILE A 224 -1.80 -35.99 -10.40
CA ILE A 224 -0.92 -34.82 -10.19
C ILE A 224 0.07 -34.64 -11.35
N SER A 225 0.67 -35.71 -11.88
CA SER A 225 1.60 -35.61 -13.03
C SER A 225 0.88 -35.14 -14.31
N LEU A 226 -0.33 -35.65 -14.58
CA LEU A 226 -1.18 -35.16 -15.66
C LEU A 226 -1.53 -33.69 -15.50
N CYS A 227 -1.95 -33.25 -14.31
CA CYS A 227 -2.24 -31.84 -14.06
C CYS A 227 -1.02 -30.93 -14.37
N LEU A 228 0.19 -31.34 -13.95
CA LEU A 228 1.43 -30.60 -14.22
C LEU A 228 1.74 -30.53 -15.73
N GLU A 229 1.62 -31.65 -16.46
CA GLU A 229 1.86 -31.67 -17.90
C GLU A 229 0.82 -30.88 -18.70
N GLN A 230 -0.45 -30.90 -18.30
CA GLN A 230 -1.50 -30.11 -18.96
C GLN A 230 -1.32 -28.60 -18.72
N ILE A 231 -0.73 -28.20 -17.59
CA ILE A 231 -0.28 -26.82 -17.34
C ILE A 231 0.91 -26.44 -18.23
N GLU A 232 1.85 -27.36 -18.47
CA GLU A 232 3.03 -27.12 -19.32
C GLU A 232 2.71 -27.13 -20.82
N GLN A 233 1.70 -27.90 -21.24
CA GLN A 233 1.18 -27.93 -22.61
C GLN A 233 0.17 -26.79 -22.89
N GLY A 234 -0.46 -26.25 -21.85
CA GLY A 234 -1.49 -25.21 -21.94
C GLY A 234 -2.92 -25.73 -22.20
N GLU A 235 -3.13 -27.05 -22.21
CA GLU A 235 -4.42 -27.70 -22.52
C GLU A 235 -5.38 -27.83 -21.32
N VAL A 236 -5.26 -26.92 -20.34
CA VAL A 236 -6.01 -26.91 -19.06
C VAL A 236 -7.52 -27.14 -19.23
N ASP A 237 -8.13 -26.52 -20.24
CA ASP A 237 -9.56 -26.67 -20.57
C ASP A 237 -9.98 -28.11 -20.92
N SER A 238 -9.09 -28.89 -21.53
CA SER A 238 -9.38 -30.25 -21.99
C SER A 238 -9.50 -31.20 -20.79
N PHE A 239 -8.51 -31.17 -19.90
CA PHE A 239 -8.50 -31.92 -18.65
C PHE A 239 -9.58 -31.43 -17.67
N GLY A 240 -9.89 -30.13 -17.64
CA GLY A 240 -10.99 -29.57 -16.84
C GLY A 240 -12.36 -30.13 -17.22
N ARG A 241 -12.63 -30.35 -18.53
CA ARG A 241 -13.89 -30.99 -19.00
C ARG A 241 -13.96 -32.46 -18.59
N PHE A 242 -12.89 -33.21 -18.84
CA PHE A 242 -12.78 -34.62 -18.44
C PHE A 242 -13.03 -34.81 -16.94
N LEU A 243 -12.35 -34.01 -16.10
CA LEU A 243 -12.55 -34.02 -14.66
C LEU A 243 -13.97 -33.60 -14.25
N GLY A 244 -14.57 -32.66 -14.96
CA GLY A 244 -15.97 -32.25 -14.77
C GLY A 244 -16.95 -33.42 -14.96
N GLU A 245 -16.79 -34.20 -16.03
CA GLU A 245 -17.63 -35.37 -16.34
C GLU A 245 -17.40 -36.52 -15.35
N VAL A 246 -16.14 -36.84 -15.00
CA VAL A 246 -15.81 -37.88 -14.01
C VAL A 246 -16.40 -37.57 -12.63
N VAL A 247 -16.31 -36.32 -12.16
CA VAL A 247 -16.90 -35.90 -10.87
C VAL A 247 -18.43 -35.99 -10.88
N GLN A 248 -19.08 -35.67 -12.01
CA GLN A 248 -20.53 -35.87 -12.15
C GLN A 248 -20.92 -37.35 -12.08
N GLU A 249 -20.13 -38.26 -12.64
CA GLU A 249 -20.43 -39.69 -12.60
C GLU A 249 -20.11 -40.34 -11.25
N ILE A 250 -19.10 -39.87 -10.52
CA ILE A 250 -18.88 -40.23 -9.11
C ILE A 250 -20.11 -39.80 -8.28
N LYS A 251 -20.59 -38.55 -8.44
CA LYS A 251 -21.71 -37.99 -7.67
C LYS A 251 -23.08 -38.63 -7.95
N LYS A 252 -23.25 -39.31 -9.08
CA LYS A 252 -24.44 -40.17 -9.33
C LYS A 252 -24.37 -41.51 -8.59
N ASN A 253 -23.16 -41.97 -8.24
CA ASN A 253 -22.88 -43.34 -7.81
C ASN A 253 -21.92 -43.33 -6.60
N GLU A 254 -22.34 -42.71 -5.50
CA GLU A 254 -21.50 -42.52 -4.30
C GLU A 254 -21.29 -43.80 -3.46
N GLU A 255 -21.86 -44.95 -3.87
CA GLU A 255 -21.80 -46.23 -3.13
C GLU A 255 -20.36 -46.72 -2.90
N ASP A 256 -19.49 -46.58 -3.90
CA ASP A 256 -18.06 -46.91 -3.83
C ASP A 256 -17.19 -45.76 -3.25
N GLY A 257 -17.79 -44.64 -2.86
CA GLY A 257 -17.11 -43.50 -2.24
C GLY A 257 -17.48 -42.14 -2.83
N SER A 258 -17.66 -41.16 -1.95
CA SER A 258 -17.96 -39.77 -2.30
C SER A 258 -16.76 -39.03 -2.92
N VAL A 259 -17.05 -37.93 -3.62
CA VAL A 259 -16.03 -37.03 -4.21
C VAL A 259 -14.99 -36.57 -3.17
N GLU A 260 -15.41 -36.30 -1.93
CA GLU A 260 -14.53 -35.93 -0.82
C GLU A 260 -13.57 -37.07 -0.42
N GLN A 261 -14.03 -38.32 -0.39
CA GLN A 261 -13.17 -39.47 -0.09
C GLN A 261 -12.16 -39.74 -1.22
N VAL A 262 -12.62 -39.67 -2.47
CA VAL A 262 -11.81 -39.91 -3.67
C VAL A 262 -10.66 -38.90 -3.84
N PHE A 263 -10.93 -37.61 -3.65
CA PHE A 263 -9.95 -36.55 -3.94
C PHE A 263 -9.13 -36.11 -2.72
N ARG A 264 -9.48 -36.52 -1.50
CA ARG A 264 -8.71 -36.20 -0.29
C ARG A 264 -7.24 -36.67 -0.35
N PRO A 265 -6.91 -37.91 -0.77
CA PRO A 265 -5.52 -38.32 -0.92
C PRO A 265 -4.72 -37.45 -1.89
N VAL A 266 -5.36 -36.87 -2.91
CA VAL A 266 -4.71 -35.93 -3.85
C VAL A 266 -4.35 -34.63 -3.15
N LEU A 267 -5.29 -34.04 -2.40
CA LEU A 267 -5.03 -32.81 -1.64
C LEU A 267 -4.00 -33.03 -0.53
N ASP A 268 -4.06 -34.16 0.18
CA ASP A 268 -3.10 -34.51 1.24
C ASP A 268 -1.69 -34.77 0.67
N LEU A 269 -1.54 -35.39 -0.51
CA LEU A 269 -0.27 -35.52 -1.22
C LEU A 269 0.32 -34.17 -1.67
N ILE A 270 -0.52 -33.26 -2.19
CA ILE A 270 -0.08 -31.91 -2.57
C ILE A 270 0.34 -31.13 -1.30
N ASN A 271 -0.40 -31.28 -0.20
CA ASN A 271 -0.11 -30.65 1.07
C ASN A 271 1.25 -31.11 1.64
N ASP A 272 1.58 -32.40 1.52
CA ASP A 272 2.88 -32.94 1.91
C ASP A 272 4.04 -32.42 1.03
N ARG A 273 3.83 -32.34 -0.30
CA ARG A 273 4.80 -31.71 -1.21
C ARG A 273 5.12 -30.27 -0.81
N PHE A 274 4.12 -29.48 -0.44
CA PHE A 274 4.32 -28.10 0.03
C PHE A 274 5.23 -28.01 1.27
N GLN A 275 5.27 -29.00 2.17
CA GLN A 275 6.19 -29.01 3.34
C GLN A 275 7.67 -28.99 2.97
N ASN A 276 8.00 -29.46 1.75
CA ASN A 276 9.38 -29.66 1.30
C ASN A 276 9.87 -28.54 0.36
N PHE A 277 8.98 -27.61 -0.04
CA PHE A 277 9.33 -26.53 -0.96
C PHE A 277 9.83 -25.26 -0.23
N THR A 278 10.66 -24.50 -0.94
CA THR A 278 11.06 -23.13 -0.59
C THR A 278 10.77 -22.20 -1.78
N LEU A 279 10.74 -20.89 -1.56
CA LEU A 279 10.42 -19.88 -2.60
C LEU A 279 11.22 -20.05 -3.91
N MET A 280 12.45 -20.56 -3.86
CA MET A 280 13.30 -20.76 -5.05
C MET A 280 12.94 -21.99 -5.90
N HIS A 281 12.02 -22.85 -5.44
CA HIS A 281 11.57 -24.00 -6.20
C HIS A 281 10.56 -23.55 -7.28
N THR A 282 10.96 -23.67 -8.55
CA THR A 282 10.10 -23.38 -9.73
C THR A 282 8.83 -24.25 -9.78
N GLU A 283 8.78 -25.31 -8.98
CA GLU A 283 7.65 -26.21 -8.75
C GLU A 283 6.49 -25.52 -8.01
N VAL A 284 6.74 -24.62 -7.05
CA VAL A 284 5.71 -24.04 -6.17
C VAL A 284 4.56 -23.43 -6.96
N ALA A 285 4.88 -22.56 -7.93
CA ALA A 285 3.89 -21.94 -8.79
C ALA A 285 3.14 -22.94 -9.69
N ARG A 286 3.76 -24.08 -10.06
CA ARG A 286 3.08 -25.16 -10.81
C ARG A 286 2.13 -25.94 -9.90
N TYR A 287 2.52 -26.30 -8.68
CA TYR A 287 1.63 -26.98 -7.72
C TYR A 287 0.47 -26.10 -7.24
N ILE A 288 0.64 -24.78 -7.12
CA ILE A 288 -0.50 -23.85 -6.88
C ILE A 288 -1.44 -23.84 -8.09
N ALA A 289 -0.90 -23.85 -9.33
CA ALA A 289 -1.72 -23.96 -10.53
C ALA A 289 -2.47 -25.31 -10.64
N VAL A 290 -1.92 -26.43 -10.10
CA VAL A 290 -2.64 -27.71 -9.99
C VAL A 290 -3.90 -27.59 -9.12
N LEU A 291 -3.85 -26.82 -8.03
CA LEU A 291 -5.06 -26.51 -7.24
C LEU A 291 -6.12 -25.74 -8.06
N GLY A 292 -5.70 -25.03 -9.11
CA GLY A 292 -6.59 -24.41 -10.09
C GLY A 292 -7.57 -25.38 -10.74
N PHE A 293 -7.20 -26.66 -10.95
CA PHE A 293 -8.14 -27.66 -11.50
C PHE A 293 -9.34 -27.92 -10.59
N PHE A 294 -9.17 -27.84 -9.27
CA PHE A 294 -10.28 -27.97 -8.30
C PHE A 294 -11.26 -26.80 -8.41
N THR A 295 -10.85 -25.65 -8.96
CA THR A 295 -11.74 -24.50 -9.19
C THR A 295 -12.63 -24.65 -10.44
N THR A 296 -12.40 -25.67 -11.28
CA THR A 296 -13.17 -25.87 -12.52
C THR A 296 -14.55 -26.50 -12.29
N ASN A 297 -14.73 -27.23 -11.18
CA ASN A 297 -15.97 -27.89 -10.81
C ASN A 297 -16.46 -27.39 -9.43
N PRO A 298 -17.74 -26.97 -9.27
CA PRO A 298 -18.29 -26.52 -7.99
C PRO A 298 -18.12 -27.50 -6.83
N ASP A 299 -18.27 -28.80 -7.06
CA ASP A 299 -18.19 -29.83 -6.02
C ASP A 299 -16.74 -30.02 -5.54
N LEU A 300 -15.76 -29.96 -6.45
CA LEU A 300 -14.33 -29.96 -6.09
C LEU A 300 -13.92 -28.68 -5.37
N ALA A 301 -14.46 -27.53 -5.77
CA ALA A 301 -14.18 -26.26 -5.13
C ALA A 301 -14.74 -26.18 -3.71
N GLU A 302 -15.95 -26.73 -3.46
CA GLU A 302 -16.54 -26.83 -2.13
C GLU A 302 -15.73 -27.75 -1.23
N PHE A 303 -15.33 -28.92 -1.74
CA PHE A 303 -14.43 -29.82 -1.02
C PHE A 303 -13.07 -29.16 -0.70
N PHE A 304 -12.45 -28.45 -1.66
CA PHE A 304 -11.17 -27.76 -1.46
C PHE A 304 -11.23 -26.69 -0.36
N VAL A 305 -12.31 -25.87 -0.32
CA VAL A 305 -12.49 -24.84 0.72
C VAL A 305 -12.77 -25.48 2.09
N LYS A 306 -13.52 -26.59 2.13
CA LYS A 306 -13.74 -27.39 3.35
C LYS A 306 -12.43 -27.98 3.90
N HIS A 307 -11.61 -28.59 3.04
CA HIS A 307 -10.27 -29.13 3.38
C HIS A 307 -9.30 -28.02 3.80
N SER A 308 -9.45 -26.82 3.24
CA SER A 308 -8.63 -25.63 3.56
C SER A 308 -9.13 -24.82 4.77
N SER A 309 -10.12 -25.30 5.51
CA SER A 309 -10.61 -24.65 6.75
C SER A 309 -9.68 -24.94 7.94
N PRO A 310 -9.38 -23.96 8.81
CA PRO A 310 -8.46 -24.14 9.94
C PRO A 310 -9.07 -25.03 11.04
N SER A 311 -8.19 -25.66 11.84
CA SER A 311 -8.61 -26.47 13.00
C SER A 311 -9.20 -25.60 14.13
N ASP A 312 -8.62 -24.43 14.35
CA ASP A 312 -9.08 -23.37 15.24
C ASP A 312 -9.17 -22.05 14.45
N TRP A 313 -10.39 -21.52 14.31
CA TRP A 313 -10.66 -20.26 13.61
C TRP A 313 -10.14 -19.02 14.37
N GLY A 314 -9.83 -19.13 15.65
CA GLY A 314 -9.25 -18.06 16.47
C GLY A 314 -7.73 -17.95 16.36
N ASN A 315 -7.03 -18.98 15.87
CA ASN A 315 -5.57 -19.03 15.82
C ASN A 315 -5.04 -18.67 14.42
N GLY A 316 -4.40 -17.51 14.30
CA GLY A 316 -3.84 -17.01 13.05
C GLY A 316 -2.78 -17.91 12.41
N LYS A 317 -2.08 -18.74 13.22
CA LYS A 317 -1.07 -19.70 12.75
C LYS A 317 -1.68 -20.97 12.14
N GLU A 318 -2.92 -21.33 12.49
CA GLU A 318 -3.60 -22.49 11.90
C GLU A 318 -4.03 -22.23 10.45
N TYR A 319 -4.38 -20.99 10.10
CA TYR A 319 -4.68 -20.62 8.70
C TYR A 319 -3.49 -20.91 7.78
N GLU A 320 -2.25 -20.60 8.18
CA GLU A 320 -1.04 -20.89 7.39
C GLU A 320 -0.78 -22.39 7.18
N ARG A 321 -1.32 -23.23 8.06
CA ARG A 321 -1.13 -24.69 8.00
C ARG A 321 -2.09 -25.36 7.02
N THR A 322 -3.21 -24.72 6.68
CA THR A 322 -4.18 -25.22 5.70
C THR A 322 -3.62 -25.20 4.28
N LEU A 323 -4.21 -25.99 3.38
CA LEU A 323 -3.71 -26.11 2.01
C LEU A 323 -3.77 -24.77 1.26
N LEU A 324 -4.89 -24.04 1.33
CA LEU A 324 -5.00 -22.67 0.81
C LEU A 324 -3.97 -21.73 1.46
N GLY A 325 -3.80 -21.80 2.79
CA GLY A 325 -2.88 -20.92 3.51
C GLY A 325 -1.42 -21.09 3.10
N ARG A 326 -0.97 -22.33 2.88
CA ARG A 326 0.39 -22.63 2.40
C ARG A 326 0.69 -21.96 1.06
N THR A 327 -0.28 -21.80 0.17
CA THR A 327 -0.09 -21.06 -1.09
C THR A 327 0.30 -19.60 -0.87
N LEU A 328 -0.10 -19.01 0.26
CA LEU A 328 0.23 -17.65 0.68
C LEU A 328 1.48 -17.58 1.56
N SER A 329 1.90 -18.66 2.24
CA SER A 329 3.05 -18.64 3.16
C SER A 329 4.42 -18.44 2.48
N TYR A 330 4.56 -18.72 1.18
CA TYR A 330 5.85 -18.66 0.48
C TYR A 330 6.38 -17.24 0.28
N SER A 331 7.32 -16.84 1.11
CA SER A 331 8.01 -15.55 1.05
C SER A 331 9.53 -15.71 1.14
N CYS A 332 10.27 -14.61 0.97
CA CYS A 332 11.70 -14.56 1.31
C CYS A 332 11.93 -14.34 2.82
N ILE A 333 10.91 -13.84 3.53
CA ILE A 333 10.88 -13.78 4.99
C ILE A 333 10.69 -15.20 5.54
N PRO A 334 11.53 -15.69 6.47
CA PRO A 334 11.38 -17.03 7.05
C PRO A 334 10.18 -17.12 7.99
N GLU A 335 9.67 -18.35 8.19
CA GLU A 335 8.50 -18.62 9.05
C GLU A 335 8.69 -18.35 10.55
N SER A 336 9.90 -17.94 10.95
CA SER A 336 10.32 -17.67 12.33
C SER A 336 11.45 -16.64 12.34
N ASP A 337 11.45 -15.71 13.30
CA ASP A 337 12.54 -14.73 13.52
C ASP A 337 13.88 -15.37 13.94
N MET A 338 13.90 -16.69 14.16
CA MET A 338 15.08 -17.52 14.39
C MET A 338 15.36 -18.52 13.25
N GLY A 339 14.62 -18.46 12.14
CA GLY A 339 14.79 -19.32 10.98
C GLY A 339 16.05 -18.97 10.15
N PRO A 340 16.47 -19.87 9.24
CA PRO A 340 17.62 -19.65 8.37
C PRO A 340 17.28 -18.65 7.26
N PHE A 341 17.82 -17.44 7.37
CA PHE A 341 17.75 -16.42 6.32
C PHE A 341 18.69 -16.81 5.16
N SER A 342 18.17 -17.55 4.18
CA SER A 342 18.95 -18.17 3.11
C SER A 342 19.49 -17.23 2.03
N PHE A 343 18.98 -15.99 1.94
CA PHE A 343 19.24 -15.10 0.79
C PHE A 343 20.42 -14.13 0.98
N PHE A 344 20.66 -13.65 2.20
CA PHE A 344 21.66 -12.62 2.49
C PHE A 344 22.67 -13.13 3.51
N THR A 345 23.67 -13.88 3.03
CA THR A 345 24.77 -14.43 3.84
C THR A 345 25.91 -13.39 3.98
N ASN A 346 26.37 -13.17 5.22
CA ASN A 346 27.43 -12.20 5.57
C ASN A 346 27.28 -10.81 4.90
N PRO A 347 26.11 -10.17 4.99
CA PRO A 347 25.79 -8.99 4.19
C PRO A 347 26.69 -7.78 4.43
N SER A 348 27.47 -7.72 5.52
CA SER A 348 28.45 -6.63 5.72
C SER A 348 29.63 -6.69 4.74
N SER A 349 29.91 -7.85 4.13
CA SER A 349 31.02 -8.00 3.16
C SER A 349 30.59 -7.82 1.71
N ALA A 350 29.30 -7.96 1.41
CA ALA A 350 28.73 -7.81 0.09
C ALA A 350 28.48 -6.34 -0.28
N THR A 351 28.69 -5.99 -1.55
CA THR A 351 28.48 -4.66 -2.10
C THR A 351 27.00 -4.36 -2.33
N LYS A 352 26.65 -3.07 -2.41
CA LYS A 352 25.28 -2.63 -2.77
C LYS A 352 24.80 -3.23 -4.09
N GLN A 353 25.68 -3.42 -5.07
CA GLN A 353 25.29 -4.02 -6.36
C GLN A 353 24.90 -5.49 -6.22
N GLU A 354 25.59 -6.25 -5.36
CA GLU A 354 25.22 -7.64 -5.05
C GLU A 354 23.91 -7.70 -4.26
N HIS A 355 23.67 -6.77 -3.33
CA HIS A 355 22.35 -6.64 -2.68
C HIS A 355 21.23 -6.35 -3.70
N ASP A 356 21.43 -5.37 -4.58
CA ASP A 356 20.45 -4.97 -5.62
C ASP A 356 20.22 -6.08 -6.68
N ILE A 357 21.16 -7.01 -6.87
CA ILE A 357 21.01 -8.22 -7.70
C ILE A 357 20.22 -9.30 -6.95
N THR A 358 20.54 -9.55 -5.69
CA THR A 358 19.82 -10.53 -4.85
C THR A 358 18.35 -10.16 -4.67
N GLU A 359 18.03 -8.88 -4.48
CA GLU A 359 16.66 -8.39 -4.42
C GLU A 359 15.87 -8.71 -5.71
N LYS A 360 16.46 -8.46 -6.89
CA LYS A 360 15.83 -8.80 -8.19
C LYS A 360 15.63 -10.30 -8.38
N SER A 361 16.57 -11.11 -7.89
CA SER A 361 16.46 -12.58 -7.92
C SER A 361 15.28 -13.10 -7.09
N ILE A 362 14.96 -12.43 -5.97
CA ILE A 362 13.83 -12.74 -5.10
C ILE A 362 12.48 -12.31 -5.70
N TRP A 363 12.42 -11.15 -6.36
CA TRP A 363 11.16 -10.57 -6.84
C TRP A 363 10.44 -11.44 -7.88
N GLN A 364 11.16 -12.09 -8.80
CA GLN A 364 10.53 -12.90 -9.86
C GLN A 364 9.80 -14.15 -9.30
N PRO A 365 10.41 -15.00 -8.46
CA PRO A 365 9.69 -16.09 -7.79
C PRO A 365 8.56 -15.61 -6.87
N LEU A 366 8.78 -14.51 -6.12
CA LEU A 366 7.78 -13.96 -5.21
C LEU A 366 6.52 -13.51 -5.96
N ASN A 367 6.67 -12.65 -6.97
CA ASN A 367 5.56 -12.19 -7.80
C ASN A 367 4.87 -13.37 -8.52
N LYS A 368 5.63 -14.33 -9.09
CA LYS A 368 5.03 -15.49 -9.77
C LYS A 368 4.18 -16.33 -8.81
N THR A 369 4.61 -16.49 -7.56
CA THR A 369 3.87 -17.25 -6.55
C THR A 369 2.60 -16.51 -6.12
N CYS A 370 2.70 -15.19 -5.87
CA CYS A 370 1.55 -14.37 -5.50
C CYS A 370 0.49 -14.26 -6.60
N GLU A 371 0.90 -14.18 -7.89
CA GLU A 371 -0.03 -14.20 -9.04
C GLU A 371 -0.80 -15.53 -9.12
N GLN A 372 -0.17 -16.68 -8.84
CA GLN A 372 -0.86 -17.98 -8.84
C GLN A 372 -1.82 -18.12 -7.64
N ALA A 373 -1.43 -17.65 -6.46
CA ALA A 373 -2.33 -17.61 -5.30
C ALA A 373 -3.53 -16.67 -5.53
N TYR A 374 -3.30 -15.53 -6.19
CA TYR A 374 -4.37 -14.64 -6.65
C TYR A 374 -5.30 -15.33 -7.64
N LEU A 375 -4.79 -16.01 -8.68
CA LEU A 375 -5.62 -16.72 -9.66
C LEU A 375 -6.47 -17.83 -9.02
N LEU A 376 -5.91 -18.59 -8.08
CA LEU A 376 -6.62 -19.62 -7.32
C LEU A 376 -7.82 -19.01 -6.55
N ILE A 377 -7.57 -17.97 -5.75
CA ILE A 377 -8.61 -17.29 -4.95
C ILE A 377 -9.64 -16.59 -5.85
N PHE A 378 -9.20 -15.92 -6.92
CA PHE A 378 -10.06 -15.23 -7.88
C PHE A 378 -10.97 -16.18 -8.66
N ASN A 379 -10.52 -17.41 -8.95
CA ASN A 379 -11.35 -18.43 -9.56
C ASN A 379 -12.39 -18.97 -8.56
N LEU A 380 -12.00 -19.31 -7.33
CA LEU A 380 -12.93 -19.74 -6.27
C LEU A 380 -14.07 -18.72 -6.04
N LEU A 381 -13.75 -17.42 -6.01
CA LEU A 381 -14.72 -16.32 -5.86
C LEU A 381 -15.71 -16.18 -7.05
N LYS A 382 -15.44 -16.82 -8.20
CA LYS A 382 -16.32 -16.81 -9.38
C LYS A 382 -17.28 -18.00 -9.43
N VAL A 383 -16.92 -19.17 -8.89
CA VAL A 383 -17.60 -20.45 -9.14
C VAL A 383 -19.11 -20.38 -8.86
N ASN A 384 -19.49 -19.96 -7.66
CA ASN A 384 -20.87 -19.65 -7.29
C ASN A 384 -20.91 -18.66 -6.10
N VAL A 385 -22.11 -18.26 -5.66
CA VAL A 385 -22.30 -17.27 -4.58
C VAL A 385 -21.94 -17.84 -3.21
N GLU A 386 -22.22 -19.12 -2.96
CA GLU A 386 -21.96 -19.81 -1.68
C GLU A 386 -20.45 -19.98 -1.43
N LEU A 387 -19.69 -20.38 -2.45
CA LEU A 387 -18.24 -20.43 -2.43
C LEU A 387 -17.62 -19.05 -2.23
N ARG A 388 -18.19 -18.00 -2.86
CA ARG A 388 -17.75 -16.62 -2.62
C ARG A 388 -17.92 -16.22 -1.16
N HIS A 389 -19.09 -16.51 -0.56
CA HIS A 389 -19.35 -16.31 0.86
C HIS A 389 -18.30 -17.05 1.72
N ARG A 390 -18.10 -18.36 1.52
CA ARG A 390 -17.14 -19.14 2.33
C ARG A 390 -15.68 -18.68 2.19
N VAL A 391 -15.25 -18.25 1.00
CA VAL A 391 -13.89 -17.71 0.80
C VAL A 391 -13.72 -16.34 1.45
N LEU A 392 -14.71 -15.44 1.33
CA LEU A 392 -14.69 -14.15 2.03
C LEU A 392 -14.75 -14.33 3.56
N LEU A 393 -15.52 -15.30 4.04
CA LEU A 393 -15.61 -15.69 5.44
C LEU A 393 -14.26 -16.22 5.97
N TRP A 394 -13.55 -17.02 5.18
CA TRP A 394 -12.18 -17.48 5.49
C TRP A 394 -11.21 -16.31 5.60
N ILE A 395 -11.22 -15.38 4.64
CA ILE A 395 -10.38 -14.18 4.66
C ILE A 395 -10.71 -13.29 5.86
N GLY A 396 -12.00 -13.01 6.11
CA GLY A 396 -12.47 -12.17 7.21
C GLY A 396 -12.16 -12.73 8.60
N LYS A 397 -12.35 -14.03 8.80
CA LYS A 397 -11.98 -14.71 10.05
C LYS A 397 -10.45 -14.79 10.23
N CYS A 398 -9.68 -14.99 9.15
CA CYS A 398 -8.22 -14.94 9.16
C CYS A 398 -7.67 -13.56 9.59
N ILE A 399 -8.22 -12.48 9.03
CA ILE A 399 -7.92 -11.10 9.41
C ILE A 399 -8.23 -10.87 10.90
N ASN A 400 -9.41 -11.31 11.36
CA ASN A 400 -9.85 -11.11 12.74
C ASN A 400 -8.96 -11.85 13.77
N ALA A 401 -8.60 -13.11 13.49
CA ALA A 401 -7.66 -13.89 14.30
C ALA A 401 -6.29 -13.19 14.40
N ASN A 402 -5.85 -12.56 13.31
CA ASN A 402 -4.59 -11.83 13.24
C ASN A 402 -4.66 -10.36 13.72
N SER A 403 -5.82 -9.88 14.19
CA SER A 403 -6.02 -8.49 14.67
C SER A 403 -5.15 -8.09 15.88
N GLY A 404 -4.43 -9.05 16.49
CA GLY A 404 -3.38 -8.76 17.47
C GLY A 404 -2.12 -8.13 16.88
N ARG A 405 -1.75 -8.47 15.63
CA ARG A 405 -0.45 -8.12 15.00
C ARG A 405 -0.16 -6.61 14.98
N ALA A 406 -1.15 -5.78 14.67
CA ALA A 406 -0.96 -4.33 14.62
C ALA A 406 -0.75 -3.68 16.00
N LYS A 407 -1.17 -4.33 17.11
CA LYS A 407 -1.23 -3.73 18.44
C LYS A 407 0.16 -3.62 19.09
N LEU A 408 0.43 -2.50 19.75
CA LEU A 408 1.75 -2.19 20.35
C LEU A 408 2.28 -3.28 21.30
N TRP A 409 1.40 -3.96 22.05
CA TRP A 409 1.82 -5.01 22.97
C TRP A 409 2.35 -6.28 22.27
N ALA A 410 2.02 -6.51 20.99
CA ALA A 410 2.50 -7.69 20.27
C ALA A 410 4.03 -7.69 20.19
N ALA A 411 4.64 -6.54 19.86
CA ALA A 411 6.10 -6.34 19.84
C ALA A 411 6.78 -6.61 21.20
N HIS A 412 6.04 -6.49 22.31
CA HIS A 412 6.55 -6.74 23.66
C HIS A 412 6.26 -8.16 24.19
N ALA A 413 5.54 -9.00 23.43
CA ALA A 413 5.17 -10.36 23.84
C ALA A 413 5.58 -11.44 22.81
N PRO A 414 6.89 -11.75 22.64
CA PRO A 414 7.40 -12.73 21.67
C PRO A 414 6.73 -14.11 21.72
N GLN A 415 6.26 -14.53 22.88
CA GLN A 415 5.59 -15.82 23.08
C GLN A 415 4.25 -15.90 22.33
N LEU A 416 3.53 -14.78 22.17
CA LEU A 416 2.21 -14.72 21.51
C LEU A 416 2.30 -14.63 19.99
N PHE A 417 3.47 -14.34 19.40
CA PHE A 417 3.67 -14.44 17.95
C PHE A 417 3.44 -15.86 17.42
N SER A 418 3.55 -16.89 18.27
CA SER A 418 3.23 -18.28 17.91
C SER A 418 1.75 -18.53 17.54
N LEU A 419 0.86 -17.58 17.86
CA LEU A 419 -0.59 -17.62 17.59
C LEU A 419 -1.00 -16.82 16.34
N PHE A 420 -0.06 -16.11 15.71
CA PHE A 420 -0.32 -15.25 14.55
C PHE A 420 0.33 -15.81 13.29
N CYS A 421 -0.14 -15.36 12.12
CA CYS A 421 0.53 -15.61 10.86
C CYS A 421 1.88 -14.88 10.79
N THR A 422 2.75 -15.39 9.93
CA THR A 422 4.03 -14.79 9.56
C THR A 422 3.85 -13.47 8.83
N ASP A 423 4.93 -12.70 8.80
CA ASP A 423 5.03 -11.46 8.03
C ASP A 423 4.98 -11.73 6.51
N GLY A 424 5.51 -12.88 6.07
CA GLY A 424 5.47 -13.33 4.67
C GLY A 424 4.05 -13.62 4.18
N PHE A 425 3.29 -14.44 4.92
CA PHE A 425 1.88 -14.71 4.64
C PHE A 425 1.05 -13.43 4.61
N ALA A 426 1.26 -12.53 5.57
CA ALA A 426 0.49 -11.29 5.67
C ALA A 426 0.72 -10.36 4.47
N LEU A 427 1.97 -10.24 3.97
CA LEU A 427 2.27 -9.47 2.76
C LEU A 427 1.70 -10.11 1.48
N ASN A 428 1.79 -11.44 1.37
CA ASN A 428 1.24 -12.16 0.22
C ASN A 428 -0.31 -12.08 0.18
N LEU A 429 -0.98 -12.13 1.33
CA LEU A 429 -2.42 -11.86 1.43
C LEU A 429 -2.76 -10.41 1.05
N CYS A 430 -1.94 -9.43 1.43
CA CYS A 430 -2.09 -8.05 0.95
C CYS A 430 -2.01 -7.97 -0.58
N TYR A 431 -1.04 -8.64 -1.21
CA TYR A 431 -0.89 -8.68 -2.66
C TYR A 431 -2.17 -9.20 -3.35
N VAL A 432 -2.71 -10.33 -2.90
CA VAL A 432 -3.94 -10.92 -3.46
C VAL A 432 -5.14 -9.97 -3.31
N MET A 433 -5.29 -9.34 -2.15
CA MET A 433 -6.39 -8.41 -1.89
C MET A 433 -6.28 -7.11 -2.72
N LEU A 434 -5.06 -6.60 -2.91
CA LEU A 434 -4.78 -5.47 -3.81
C LEU A 434 -5.06 -5.81 -5.28
N LYS A 435 -4.72 -7.03 -5.75
CA LYS A 435 -5.08 -7.54 -7.08
C LYS A 435 -6.60 -7.62 -7.28
N LEU A 436 -7.34 -8.11 -6.27
CA LEU A 436 -8.81 -8.12 -6.30
C LEU A 436 -9.41 -6.71 -6.35
N CYS A 437 -8.73 -5.71 -5.78
CA CYS A 437 -9.12 -4.30 -5.88
C CYS A 437 -8.71 -3.61 -7.18
N GLN A 438 -7.71 -4.12 -7.92
CA GLN A 438 -7.18 -3.53 -9.16
C GLN A 438 -8.26 -3.08 -10.17
N PRO A 439 -9.40 -3.78 -10.37
CA PRO A 439 -10.47 -3.33 -11.26
C PRO A 439 -11.17 -2.02 -10.83
N PHE A 440 -10.90 -1.49 -9.64
CA PHE A 440 -11.39 -0.21 -9.14
C PHE A 440 -10.33 0.69 -8.48
N SER A 441 -9.09 0.24 -8.28
CA SER A 441 -7.94 1.02 -7.78
C SER A 441 -7.44 2.15 -8.72
N GLU A 442 -8.32 2.74 -9.53
CA GLU A 442 -8.03 3.92 -10.34
C GLU A 442 -8.77 5.14 -9.78
N PRO A 443 -8.10 6.27 -9.47
CA PRO A 443 -8.69 7.43 -8.80
C PRO A 443 -10.05 7.92 -9.34
N LEU A 444 -10.22 7.96 -10.66
CA LEU A 444 -11.44 8.42 -11.32
C LEU A 444 -12.41 7.28 -11.69
N SER A 445 -12.24 6.08 -11.11
CA SER A 445 -13.09 4.93 -11.39
C SER A 445 -14.52 5.13 -10.83
N PRO A 446 -15.58 5.03 -11.65
CA PRO A 446 -16.97 5.12 -11.18
C PRO A 446 -17.38 3.95 -10.27
N LYS A 447 -16.50 2.96 -10.07
CA LYS A 447 -16.68 1.89 -9.08
C LYS A 447 -16.34 2.33 -7.66
N LEU A 448 -15.50 3.36 -7.45
CA LEU A 448 -15.15 3.84 -6.11
C LEU A 448 -16.36 4.45 -5.39
N MET A 449 -17.23 5.14 -6.12
CA MET A 449 -18.47 5.72 -5.55
C MET A 449 -19.56 4.66 -5.27
N LYS A 450 -19.23 3.37 -5.41
CA LYS A 450 -20.05 2.24 -4.92
C LYS A 450 -19.60 1.72 -3.56
N ILE A 451 -18.48 2.21 -3.02
CA ILE A 451 -17.97 1.81 -1.71
C ILE A 451 -18.80 2.53 -0.63
N GLN A 452 -19.57 1.77 0.14
CA GLN A 452 -20.52 2.27 1.13
C GLN A 452 -19.86 2.41 2.52
N PRO A 453 -19.75 3.61 3.11
CA PRO A 453 -19.10 3.79 4.42
C PRO A 453 -19.78 3.03 5.56
N SER A 454 -21.12 2.88 5.53
CA SER A 454 -21.92 2.31 6.62
C SER A 454 -21.56 0.86 6.98
N TYR A 455 -20.90 0.14 6.06
CA TYR A 455 -20.38 -1.21 6.22
C TYR A 455 -19.57 -1.42 7.50
N SER A 456 -18.79 -0.42 7.93
CA SER A 456 -17.93 -0.52 9.13
C SER A 456 -18.68 -0.70 10.45
N CYS A 457 -19.97 -0.33 10.50
CA CYS A 457 -20.77 -0.37 11.71
C CYS A 457 -21.76 -1.55 11.74
N VAL A 458 -21.85 -2.34 10.68
CA VAL A 458 -22.72 -3.51 10.62
C VAL A 458 -22.03 -4.69 11.29
N THR A 459 -22.51 -5.07 12.49
CA THR A 459 -22.09 -6.31 13.15
C THR A 459 -23.02 -7.45 12.76
N VAL A 460 -22.42 -8.55 12.32
CA VAL A 460 -23.08 -9.83 12.09
C VAL A 460 -22.99 -10.70 13.35
N SER A 461 -24.05 -11.46 13.66
CA SER A 461 -24.06 -12.46 14.76
C SER A 461 -23.65 -13.86 14.27
N ASP A 462 -24.19 -14.29 13.12
CA ASP A 462 -24.07 -15.67 12.61
C ASP A 462 -23.67 -15.70 11.13
N ASP A 463 -23.01 -16.78 10.68
CA ASP A 463 -22.47 -16.89 9.32
C ASP A 463 -23.56 -16.77 8.22
N ASP A 464 -24.77 -17.29 8.45
CA ASP A 464 -25.92 -17.10 7.55
C ASP A 464 -26.28 -15.62 7.33
N GLN A 465 -26.18 -14.80 8.39
CA GLN A 465 -26.43 -13.36 8.31
C GLN A 465 -25.27 -12.62 7.61
N ALA A 466 -24.04 -13.13 7.66
CA ALA A 466 -22.93 -12.64 6.82
C ALA A 466 -23.20 -12.89 5.33
N ARG A 467 -23.76 -14.07 4.99
CA ARG A 467 -24.16 -14.41 3.62
C ARG A 467 -25.30 -13.51 3.12
N GLU A 468 -26.32 -13.25 3.94
CA GLU A 468 -27.47 -12.42 3.55
C GLU A 468 -27.11 -10.94 3.42
N LYS A 469 -26.40 -10.35 4.40
CA LYS A 469 -25.99 -8.93 4.33
C LYS A 469 -24.77 -8.69 3.45
N GLY A 470 -24.00 -9.71 3.08
CA GLY A 470 -22.71 -9.54 2.38
C GLY A 470 -21.68 -8.79 3.24
N VAL A 471 -21.43 -9.28 4.46
CA VAL A 471 -20.53 -8.64 5.43
C VAL A 471 -19.60 -9.66 6.06
N HIS A 472 -18.37 -9.74 5.56
CA HIS A 472 -17.35 -10.67 6.06
C HIS A 472 -16.21 -9.97 6.83
N ALA A 473 -16.11 -8.64 6.78
CA ALA A 473 -15.07 -7.89 7.50
C ALA A 473 -15.42 -7.70 8.98
N LEU A 474 -14.74 -8.46 9.85
CA LEU A 474 -15.01 -8.45 11.29
C LEU A 474 -14.20 -7.36 12.02
N GLY A 475 -14.70 -6.93 13.18
CA GLY A 475 -13.99 -6.05 14.11
C GLY A 475 -14.12 -4.54 13.87
N LEU A 476 -14.47 -4.10 12.66
CA LEU A 476 -14.49 -2.69 12.24
C LEU A 476 -15.26 -1.73 13.17
N LEU A 477 -16.35 -2.17 13.80
CA LEU A 477 -17.11 -1.36 14.77
C LEU A 477 -16.24 -0.88 15.95
N LYS A 478 -15.22 -1.66 16.35
CA LYS A 478 -14.35 -1.37 17.50
C LYS A 478 -13.24 -0.36 17.21
N GLU A 479 -13.00 -0.04 15.94
CA GLU A 479 -11.91 0.83 15.52
C GLU A 479 -12.31 2.32 15.61
N THR A 480 -11.39 3.16 16.11
CA THR A 480 -11.56 4.62 16.14
C THR A 480 -11.82 5.14 14.73
N SER A 481 -12.73 6.10 14.58
CA SER A 481 -13.12 6.68 13.29
C SER A 481 -12.77 8.17 13.21
N LEU A 482 -12.57 8.70 12.00
CA LEU A 482 -12.05 10.05 11.74
C LEU A 482 -12.79 11.16 12.51
N VAL A 483 -14.09 10.97 12.72
CA VAL A 483 -14.98 11.81 13.53
C VAL A 483 -15.68 10.91 14.57
N PRO A 484 -15.89 11.37 15.82
CA PRO A 484 -16.65 10.61 16.81
C PRO A 484 -18.07 10.27 16.36
N ARG A 485 -18.56 9.07 16.71
CA ARG A 485 -19.93 8.61 16.40
C ARG A 485 -20.98 9.12 17.40
N GLU A 486 -20.54 9.68 18.53
CA GLU A 486 -21.42 10.12 19.62
C GLU A 486 -22.19 11.39 19.22
N GLY A 487 -23.51 11.39 19.43
CA GLY A 487 -24.38 12.52 19.09
C GLY A 487 -24.83 12.62 17.63
N LEU A 488 -24.37 11.74 16.73
CA LEU A 488 -24.80 11.71 15.33
C LEU A 488 -26.01 10.79 15.10
N GLU A 489 -26.92 11.20 14.22
CA GLU A 489 -27.95 10.31 13.69
C GLU A 489 -27.31 9.18 12.88
N LYS A 490 -27.80 7.95 13.05
CA LYS A 490 -27.34 6.81 12.26
C LYS A 490 -27.68 7.01 10.78
N LEU A 491 -26.69 6.84 9.91
CA LEU A 491 -26.93 6.51 8.50
C LEU A 491 -27.71 5.20 8.40
N ALA A 492 -28.52 5.06 7.35
CA ALA A 492 -29.23 3.82 7.07
C ALA A 492 -28.25 2.67 6.80
N GLU A 493 -28.50 1.51 7.42
CA GLU A 493 -27.90 0.25 7.00
C GLU A 493 -28.54 -0.17 5.67
N GLU A 494 -27.74 -0.71 4.74
CA GLU A 494 -28.28 -1.34 3.53
C GLU A 494 -28.64 -2.81 3.79
N ASN A 495 -29.61 -3.31 3.03
CA ASN A 495 -30.07 -4.70 3.14
C ASN A 495 -28.97 -5.71 2.76
N SER A 496 -28.11 -5.35 1.81
CA SER A 496 -27.01 -6.19 1.31
C SER A 496 -25.90 -5.31 0.73
N TYR A 497 -24.66 -5.47 1.19
CA TYR A 497 -23.50 -4.73 0.70
C TYR A 497 -22.92 -5.38 -0.56
N ASN A 498 -22.20 -4.57 -1.35
CA ASN A 498 -21.60 -5.02 -2.59
C ASN A 498 -20.15 -5.48 -2.42
N PHE A 499 -19.73 -6.47 -3.23
CA PHE A 499 -18.39 -7.06 -3.23
C PHE A 499 -17.23 -6.06 -3.36
N ILE A 500 -17.45 -4.90 -4.00
CA ILE A 500 -16.43 -3.84 -4.12
C ILE A 500 -16.17 -3.19 -2.75
N THR A 501 -17.24 -2.93 -1.98
CA THR A 501 -17.16 -2.47 -0.59
C THR A 501 -16.43 -3.50 0.28
N GLU A 502 -16.82 -4.76 0.19
CA GLU A 502 -16.18 -5.84 0.97
C GLU A 502 -14.67 -5.93 0.68
N CYS A 503 -14.28 -6.02 -0.60
CA CYS A 503 -12.87 -6.06 -0.99
C CYS A 503 -12.11 -4.83 -0.52
N PHE A 504 -12.68 -3.61 -0.61
CA PHE A 504 -12.00 -2.39 -0.16
C PHE A 504 -11.70 -2.41 1.34
N PHE A 505 -12.71 -2.70 2.18
CA PHE A 505 -12.55 -2.75 3.63
C PHE A 505 -11.65 -3.90 4.09
N LEU A 506 -11.80 -5.10 3.53
CA LEU A 506 -10.91 -6.24 3.80
C LEU A 506 -9.45 -5.94 3.40
N THR A 507 -9.23 -5.26 2.26
CA THR A 507 -7.88 -4.86 1.82
C THR A 507 -7.26 -3.85 2.77
N GLN A 508 -8.01 -2.84 3.23
CA GLN A 508 -7.52 -1.90 4.24
C GLN A 508 -7.12 -2.60 5.55
N GLN A 509 -7.91 -3.59 6.01
CA GLN A 509 -7.55 -4.39 7.18
C GLN A 509 -6.28 -5.23 6.93
N CYS A 510 -6.15 -5.87 5.76
CA CYS A 510 -4.93 -6.58 5.38
C CYS A 510 -3.69 -5.66 5.42
N LEU A 511 -3.76 -4.47 4.83
CA LEU A 511 -2.63 -3.52 4.80
C LEU A 511 -2.15 -3.12 6.20
N ASN A 512 -3.06 -2.99 7.17
CA ASN A 512 -2.71 -2.69 8.56
C ASN A 512 -1.97 -3.88 9.23
N LEU A 513 -2.48 -5.10 9.07
CA LEU A 513 -1.90 -6.32 9.69
C LEU A 513 -0.67 -6.87 8.96
N GLY A 514 -0.54 -6.56 7.67
CA GLY A 514 0.57 -6.88 6.79
C GLY A 514 1.52 -5.70 6.64
N PHE A 515 1.35 -4.89 5.59
CA PHE A 515 2.30 -3.84 5.21
C PHE A 515 2.72 -2.94 6.38
N HIS A 516 1.78 -2.28 7.05
CA HIS A 516 2.08 -1.34 8.14
C HIS A 516 2.82 -2.01 9.30
N THR A 517 2.34 -3.18 9.74
CA THR A 517 2.99 -3.95 10.82
C THR A 517 4.42 -4.36 10.46
N VAL A 518 4.67 -4.79 9.23
CA VAL A 518 6.01 -5.21 8.77
C VAL A 518 6.91 -4.01 8.49
N HIS A 519 6.38 -2.90 8.00
CA HIS A 519 7.10 -1.63 7.85
C HIS A 519 7.56 -1.07 9.20
N ARG A 520 6.70 -1.11 10.22
CA ARG A 520 7.06 -0.73 11.60
C ARG A 520 8.22 -1.58 12.15
N LYS A 521 8.12 -2.91 12.03
CA LYS A 521 9.20 -3.86 12.40
C LYS A 521 10.50 -3.57 11.65
N PHE A 522 10.42 -3.24 10.36
CA PHE A 522 11.56 -2.83 9.53
C PHE A 522 12.18 -1.48 9.98
N MET A 523 11.37 -0.51 10.42
CA MET A 523 11.85 0.76 11.00
C MET A 523 12.53 0.56 12.35
N GLU A 524 11.98 -0.28 13.22
CA GLU A 524 12.56 -0.65 14.52
C GLU A 524 13.95 -1.29 14.33
N ILE A 525 14.03 -2.34 13.48
CA ILE A 525 15.30 -3.02 13.15
C ILE A 525 16.33 -2.05 12.53
N HIS A 526 15.89 -1.09 11.69
CA HIS A 526 16.77 -0.07 11.15
C HIS A 526 17.34 0.86 12.25
N GLN A 527 16.53 1.25 13.25
CA GLN A 527 17.03 2.04 14.39
C GLN A 527 18.00 1.23 15.26
N GLU A 528 17.68 -0.05 15.52
CA GLU A 528 18.57 -0.95 16.25
C GLU A 528 19.91 -1.18 15.55
N LEU A 529 19.92 -1.36 14.23
CA LEU A 529 21.14 -1.48 13.44
C LEU A 529 22.01 -0.22 13.54
N ASN A 530 21.43 0.97 13.43
CA ASN A 530 22.15 2.23 13.61
C ASN A 530 22.76 2.36 15.03
N ARG A 531 22.14 1.74 16.05
CA ARG A 531 22.67 1.67 17.42
C ARG A 531 23.80 0.64 17.54
N LEU A 532 23.62 -0.56 17.01
CA LEU A 532 24.60 -1.65 17.04
C LEU A 532 25.88 -1.29 16.25
N GLN A 533 25.75 -0.63 15.09
CA GLN A 533 26.89 -0.18 14.29
C GLN A 533 27.76 0.86 15.03
N ARG A 534 27.13 1.80 15.75
CA ARG A 534 27.87 2.75 16.62
C ARG A 534 28.58 2.02 17.75
N LEU A 535 27.87 1.13 18.46
CA LEU A 535 28.42 0.35 19.56
C LEU A 535 29.61 -0.54 19.12
N TYR A 536 29.52 -1.16 17.94
CA TYR A 536 30.63 -1.92 17.34
C TYR A 536 31.84 -1.01 17.05
N HIS A 537 31.61 0.21 16.56
CA HIS A 537 32.70 1.18 16.32
C HIS A 537 33.38 1.59 17.63
N GLU A 538 32.60 2.00 18.64
CA GLU A 538 33.11 2.42 19.95
C GLU A 538 33.90 1.32 20.68
N ILE A 539 33.44 0.06 20.58
CA ILE A 539 34.15 -1.09 21.19
C ILE A 539 35.43 -1.41 20.39
N ARG A 540 35.41 -1.26 19.06
CA ARG A 540 36.60 -1.46 18.21
C ARG A 540 37.67 -0.39 18.40
N GLU A 541 37.30 0.83 18.80
CA GLU A 541 38.26 1.87 19.23
C GLU A 541 38.95 1.50 20.55
N GLN A 542 38.24 0.84 21.47
CA GLN A 542 38.80 0.39 22.76
C GLN A 542 39.56 -0.94 22.64
N VAL A 543 39.11 -1.84 21.76
CA VAL A 543 39.61 -3.20 21.57
C VAL A 543 39.78 -3.46 20.07
N PRO A 544 40.98 -3.25 19.50
CA PRO A 544 41.21 -3.38 18.05
C PRO A 544 41.11 -4.81 17.47
N SER A 545 40.82 -5.83 18.29
CA SER A 545 40.71 -7.23 17.88
C SER A 545 39.25 -7.67 17.74
N ASP A 546 38.91 -8.18 16.55
CA ASP A 546 37.59 -8.74 16.23
C ASP A 546 37.32 -10.09 16.92
N ASP A 547 38.36 -10.80 17.37
CA ASP A 547 38.26 -12.15 17.94
C ASP A 547 37.85 -12.19 19.41
N MET A 548 37.80 -11.03 20.10
CA MET A 548 37.32 -10.98 21.48
C MET A 548 35.78 -11.05 21.55
N GLU A 549 35.26 -11.89 22.45
CA GLU A 549 33.83 -12.16 22.63
C GLU A 549 32.89 -10.93 22.61
N PRO A 550 33.14 -9.78 23.28
CA PRO A 550 32.26 -8.60 23.15
C PRO A 550 32.23 -8.03 21.72
N THR A 551 33.39 -7.94 21.05
CA THR A 551 33.48 -7.47 19.66
C THR A 551 32.79 -8.44 18.71
N ARG A 552 33.06 -9.75 18.87
CA ARG A 552 32.55 -10.84 18.05
C ARG A 552 31.03 -11.00 18.17
N SER A 553 30.48 -10.95 19.37
CA SER A 553 29.04 -11.09 19.61
C SER A 553 28.24 -9.92 19.02
N ILE A 554 28.72 -8.69 19.16
CA ILE A 554 28.07 -7.50 18.57
C ILE A 554 28.20 -7.49 17.05
N LYS A 555 29.33 -7.95 16.49
CA LYS A 555 29.48 -8.18 15.04
C LYS A 555 28.45 -9.20 14.53
N MET A 556 28.29 -10.34 15.22
CA MET A 556 27.28 -11.35 14.87
C MET A 556 25.84 -10.86 14.99
N GLN A 557 25.52 -10.03 16.00
CA GLN A 557 24.21 -9.37 16.12
C GLN A 557 23.96 -8.37 14.97
N THR A 558 24.99 -7.62 14.57
CA THR A 558 24.92 -6.65 13.47
C THR A 558 24.70 -7.35 12.12
N GLU A 559 25.41 -8.45 11.86
CA GLU A 559 25.19 -9.29 10.68
C GLU A 559 23.78 -9.88 10.65
N LYS A 560 23.30 -10.48 11.75
CA LYS A 560 21.91 -11.00 11.83
C LYS A 560 20.90 -9.89 11.55
N GLY A 561 21.03 -8.74 12.20
CA GLY A 561 20.14 -7.60 12.00
C GLY A 561 20.13 -7.12 10.55
N LEU A 562 21.30 -7.05 9.91
CA LEU A 562 21.44 -6.60 8.52
C LEU A 562 20.84 -7.61 7.52
N THR A 563 21.00 -8.92 7.77
CA THR A 563 20.34 -9.98 7.01
C THR A 563 18.81 -9.89 7.13
N VAL A 564 18.26 -9.65 8.32
CA VAL A 564 16.81 -9.43 8.52
C VAL A 564 16.36 -8.17 7.78
N TYR A 565 17.08 -7.05 7.95
CA TYR A 565 16.78 -5.77 7.30
C TYR A 565 16.75 -5.89 5.76
N LEU A 566 17.76 -6.53 5.14
CA LEU A 566 17.79 -6.74 3.69
C LEU A 566 16.67 -7.67 3.22
N THR A 567 16.31 -8.69 4.00
CA THR A 567 15.19 -9.60 3.68
C THR A 567 13.85 -8.86 3.72
N LEU A 568 13.59 -8.06 4.76
CA LEU A 568 12.39 -7.23 4.86
C LEU A 568 12.35 -6.14 3.77
N LYS A 569 13.49 -5.50 3.45
CA LYS A 569 13.61 -4.59 2.31
C LYS A 569 13.25 -5.28 1.00
N ALA A 570 13.77 -6.48 0.75
CA ALA A 570 13.47 -7.23 -0.48
C ALA A 570 11.97 -7.51 -0.63
N ALA A 571 11.30 -7.94 0.44
CA ALA A 571 9.85 -8.19 0.45
C ALA A 571 9.03 -6.91 0.26
N LEU A 572 9.28 -5.88 1.08
CA LEU A 572 8.54 -4.61 1.06
C LEU A 572 8.78 -3.78 -0.20
N THR A 573 9.78 -4.11 -1.02
CA THR A 573 10.14 -3.33 -2.22
C THR A 573 9.99 -4.03 -3.57
N GLU A 574 9.24 -5.13 -3.61
CA GLU A 574 8.83 -5.80 -4.85
C GLU A 574 8.03 -4.81 -5.75
N PRO A 575 8.46 -4.58 -7.01
CA PRO A 575 7.87 -3.54 -7.87
C PRO A 575 6.36 -3.63 -8.08
N ASN A 576 5.81 -4.81 -8.36
CA ASN A 576 4.38 -4.95 -8.69
C ASN A 576 3.51 -4.73 -7.45
N PHE A 577 3.92 -5.25 -6.29
CA PHE A 577 3.31 -4.96 -5.00
C PHE A 577 3.30 -3.45 -4.71
N LEU A 578 4.42 -2.75 -4.92
CA LEU A 578 4.48 -1.29 -4.74
C LEU A 578 3.55 -0.53 -5.70
N GLU A 579 3.48 -0.92 -6.97
CA GLU A 579 2.56 -0.32 -7.94
C GLU A 579 1.10 -0.51 -7.55
N LEU A 580 0.73 -1.71 -7.09
CA LEU A 580 -0.63 -2.05 -6.66
C LEU A 580 -1.05 -1.29 -5.39
N ASN A 581 -0.16 -1.22 -4.39
CA ASN A 581 -0.37 -0.39 -3.19
C ASN A 581 -0.57 1.09 -3.59
N MET A 582 0.33 1.64 -4.42
CA MET A 582 0.29 3.05 -4.80
C MET A 582 -1.00 3.43 -5.54
N HIS A 583 -1.46 2.59 -6.48
CA HIS A 583 -2.76 2.76 -7.11
C HIS A 583 -3.93 2.68 -6.10
N PHE A 584 -3.93 1.68 -5.22
CA PHE A 584 -4.96 1.53 -4.20
C PHE A 584 -5.01 2.70 -3.19
N HIS A 585 -3.85 3.24 -2.79
CA HIS A 585 -3.77 4.39 -1.90
C HIS A 585 -4.22 5.69 -2.57
N LEU A 586 -3.95 5.91 -3.86
CA LEU A 586 -4.46 7.08 -4.59
C LEU A 586 -5.98 6.97 -4.88
N ALA A 587 -6.48 5.76 -5.13
CA ALA A 587 -7.91 5.49 -5.19
C ALA A 587 -8.59 5.75 -3.83
N SER A 588 -7.97 5.28 -2.74
CA SER A 588 -8.41 5.54 -1.36
C SER A 588 -8.39 7.04 -1.05
N ALA A 589 -7.33 7.76 -1.42
CA ALA A 589 -7.22 9.22 -1.26
C ALA A 589 -8.37 9.95 -1.97
N THR A 590 -8.75 9.49 -3.16
CA THR A 590 -9.85 10.09 -3.93
C THR A 590 -11.20 9.83 -3.28
N TRP A 591 -11.47 8.60 -2.86
CA TRP A 591 -12.69 8.25 -2.15
C TRP A 591 -12.81 9.02 -0.82
N LEU A 592 -11.75 9.04 0.00
CA LEU A 592 -11.69 9.81 1.25
C LEU A 592 -11.91 11.31 1.02
N ALA A 593 -11.33 11.89 -0.04
CA ALA A 593 -11.52 13.30 -0.38
C ALA A 593 -12.98 13.61 -0.79
N GLN A 594 -13.66 12.69 -1.50
CA GLN A 594 -15.10 12.83 -1.78
C GLN A 594 -15.93 12.73 -0.49
N MET A 595 -15.70 11.74 0.38
CA MET A 595 -16.46 11.55 1.63
C MET A 595 -16.44 12.77 2.57
N ALA A 596 -15.46 13.67 2.43
CA ALA A 596 -15.37 14.93 3.18
C ALA A 596 -16.31 16.06 2.69
N LYS A 597 -16.96 15.88 1.53
CA LYS A 597 -17.89 16.84 0.92
C LYS A 597 -19.31 16.68 1.46
N GLU A 598 -19.95 15.55 1.20
CA GLU A 598 -21.39 15.28 1.43
C GLU A 598 -21.65 13.80 1.76
N ASP A 599 -22.82 13.49 2.34
CA ASP A 599 -23.19 12.12 2.74
C ASP A 599 -23.47 11.17 1.55
N ASN A 600 -24.09 11.66 0.47
CA ASN A 600 -24.69 10.84 -0.60
C ASN A 600 -24.01 11.10 -1.96
N ILE A 601 -22.82 10.55 -2.16
CA ILE A 601 -22.02 10.80 -3.38
C ILE A 601 -22.12 9.61 -4.34
N THR A 602 -22.90 9.76 -5.41
CA THR A 602 -23.10 8.73 -6.46
C THR A 602 -22.11 8.82 -7.63
N SER A 603 -21.37 9.92 -7.74
CA SER A 603 -20.51 10.25 -8.88
C SER A 603 -19.34 11.11 -8.43
N PHE A 604 -18.19 10.98 -9.08
CA PHE A 604 -17.03 11.82 -8.81
C PHE A 604 -17.30 13.27 -9.20
N GLU A 605 -17.05 14.22 -8.29
CA GLU A 605 -17.10 15.64 -8.58
C GLU A 605 -15.81 16.35 -8.10
N PRO A 606 -15.28 17.36 -8.83
CA PRO A 606 -14.13 18.11 -8.38
C PRO A 606 -14.38 18.78 -7.01
N ILE A 607 -13.47 18.56 -6.06
CA ILE A 607 -13.48 19.24 -4.77
C ILE A 607 -13.26 20.75 -4.98
N GLN A 608 -13.96 21.57 -4.22
CA GLN A 608 -13.84 23.03 -4.22
C GLN A 608 -13.77 23.54 -2.78
N PHE A 609 -13.09 24.68 -2.56
CA PHE A 609 -13.05 25.37 -1.27
C PHE A 609 -13.85 26.68 -1.32
N PRO A 610 -14.47 27.11 -0.21
CA PRO A 610 -14.54 26.42 1.08
C PRO A 610 -15.43 25.16 1.03
N LEU A 611 -15.10 24.16 1.83
CA LEU A 611 -15.94 22.97 2.01
C LEU A 611 -17.19 23.33 2.84
N PRO A 612 -18.28 22.53 2.77
CA PRO A 612 -19.46 22.74 3.60
C PRO A 612 -19.13 22.83 5.10
N ALA A 613 -19.83 23.72 5.80
CA ALA A 613 -19.68 23.90 7.25
C ALA A 613 -20.26 22.72 8.05
N GLN A 614 -21.27 22.03 7.51
CA GLN A 614 -21.73 20.75 8.04
C GLN A 614 -20.73 19.65 7.68
N VAL A 615 -20.25 18.92 8.69
CA VAL A 615 -19.40 17.75 8.50
C VAL A 615 -20.26 16.56 8.06
N PRO A 616 -19.89 15.81 6.99
CA PRO A 616 -20.60 14.60 6.59
C PRO A 616 -20.57 13.53 7.68
N ARG A 617 -21.72 12.90 7.93
CA ARG A 617 -21.88 11.79 8.89
C ARG A 617 -21.07 10.57 8.46
N THR A 618 -20.85 10.39 7.15
CA THR A 618 -20.02 9.33 6.57
C THR A 618 -18.63 9.22 7.21
N LEU A 619 -18.01 10.34 7.60
CA LEU A 619 -16.67 10.34 8.23
C LEU A 619 -16.62 9.60 9.57
N ALA A 620 -17.74 9.56 10.32
CA ALA A 620 -17.83 8.81 11.57
C ALA A 620 -17.90 7.27 11.37
N TYR A 621 -18.02 6.83 10.11
CA TYR A 621 -18.00 5.42 9.70
C TYR A 621 -16.65 5.02 9.06
N ILE A 622 -15.69 5.93 8.93
CA ILE A 622 -14.37 5.65 8.32
C ILE A 622 -13.33 5.45 9.42
N PRO A 623 -12.72 4.25 9.56
CA PRO A 623 -11.67 4.01 10.55
C PRO A 623 -10.42 4.88 10.34
N GLU A 624 -9.83 5.37 11.42
CA GLU A 624 -8.64 6.21 11.43
C GLU A 624 -7.43 5.55 10.74
N PHE A 625 -7.29 4.23 10.85
CA PHE A 625 -6.20 3.49 10.24
C PHE A 625 -6.21 3.52 8.70
N PHE A 626 -7.31 3.93 8.05
CA PHE A 626 -7.32 4.16 6.60
C PHE A 626 -6.39 5.32 6.20
N MET A 627 -6.32 6.36 7.05
CA MET A 627 -5.39 7.47 6.86
C MET A 627 -3.96 7.03 7.23
N GLY A 628 -3.80 6.30 8.34
CA GLY A 628 -2.49 5.78 8.80
C GLY A 628 -1.83 4.83 7.79
N ASN A 629 -2.59 3.89 7.21
CA ASN A 629 -2.12 3.03 6.12
C ASN A 629 -1.56 3.84 4.93
N LEU A 630 -2.17 4.99 4.63
CA LEU A 630 -1.80 5.86 3.51
C LEU A 630 -0.59 6.72 3.84
N THR A 631 -0.55 7.37 5.01
CA THR A 631 0.61 8.18 5.43
C THR A 631 1.86 7.31 5.54
N ASP A 632 1.75 6.16 6.19
CA ASP A 632 2.86 5.22 6.39
C ASP A 632 3.45 4.69 5.07
N PHE A 633 2.60 4.31 4.11
CA PHE A 633 3.05 3.88 2.78
C PHE A 633 3.74 5.02 1.99
N MET A 634 3.21 6.24 2.04
CA MET A 634 3.79 7.38 1.33
C MET A 634 5.14 7.81 1.94
N LEU A 635 5.27 7.76 3.26
CA LEU A 635 6.54 8.03 3.97
C LEU A 635 7.58 6.92 3.70
N PHE A 636 7.17 5.66 3.63
CA PHE A 636 8.02 4.55 3.15
C PHE A 636 8.51 4.78 1.72
N LEU A 637 7.61 5.14 0.80
CA LEU A 637 7.97 5.44 -0.59
C LEU A 637 8.98 6.58 -0.68
N HIS A 638 8.78 7.69 0.05
CA HIS A 638 9.75 8.79 0.07
C HIS A 638 11.13 8.33 0.53
N ARG A 639 11.21 7.53 1.60
CA ARG A 639 12.48 7.10 2.19
C ARG A 639 13.24 6.05 1.38
N PHE A 640 12.56 5.20 0.62
CA PHE A 640 13.19 4.03 -0.05
C PHE A 640 13.00 3.96 -1.57
N LYS A 641 11.97 4.59 -2.14
CA LYS A 641 11.55 4.45 -3.54
C LYS A 641 10.88 5.74 -4.09
N GLU A 642 11.45 6.92 -3.84
CA GLU A 642 10.82 8.21 -4.24
C GLU A 642 10.46 8.31 -5.73
N GLN A 643 11.10 7.49 -6.56
CA GLN A 643 10.87 7.35 -8.01
C GLN A 643 9.42 7.01 -8.35
N MET A 644 8.69 6.30 -7.47
CA MET A 644 7.28 5.95 -7.66
C MET A 644 6.39 7.20 -7.88
N TYR A 645 6.71 8.33 -7.23
CA TYR A 645 5.94 9.57 -7.37
C TYR A 645 5.99 10.16 -8.78
N GLU A 646 7.11 10.03 -9.50
CA GLU A 646 7.20 10.53 -10.88
C GLU A 646 6.64 9.51 -11.89
N MET A 647 6.75 8.20 -11.63
CA MET A 647 6.25 7.15 -12.52
C MET A 647 4.71 7.09 -12.58
N VAL A 648 4.05 7.44 -11.47
CA VAL A 648 2.58 7.46 -11.36
C VAL A 648 1.95 8.72 -11.99
N GLY A 649 2.77 9.72 -12.30
CA GLY A 649 2.38 10.90 -13.07
C GLY A 649 1.33 11.77 -12.38
N ASP A 650 0.43 12.33 -13.18
CA ASP A 650 -0.61 13.26 -12.71
C ASP A 650 -1.56 12.66 -11.65
N LYS A 651 -1.65 11.33 -11.48
CA LYS A 651 -2.51 10.72 -10.46
C LYS A 651 -2.13 11.12 -9.02
N VAL A 652 -0.92 11.62 -8.78
CA VAL A 652 -0.49 12.11 -7.45
C VAL A 652 -1.26 13.39 -7.03
N GLU A 653 -1.94 14.08 -7.95
CA GLU A 653 -2.86 15.19 -7.66
C GLU A 653 -3.93 14.81 -6.61
N HIS A 654 -4.40 13.56 -6.63
CA HIS A 654 -5.39 13.05 -5.68
C HIS A 654 -4.87 12.99 -4.23
N LEU A 655 -3.57 12.76 -4.03
CA LEU A 655 -2.93 12.81 -2.71
C LEU A 655 -2.81 14.25 -2.19
N MET A 656 -2.43 15.20 -3.05
CA MET A 656 -2.42 16.62 -2.70
C MET A 656 -3.82 17.12 -2.32
N THR A 657 -4.85 16.70 -3.05
CA THR A 657 -6.26 17.01 -2.71
C THR A 657 -6.64 16.45 -1.34
N LEU A 658 -6.30 15.20 -1.03
CA LEU A 658 -6.55 14.60 0.30
C LEU A 658 -5.88 15.41 1.43
N ILE A 659 -4.60 15.76 1.26
CA ILE A 659 -3.84 16.54 2.24
C ILE A 659 -4.53 17.89 2.50
N LEU A 660 -4.89 18.62 1.43
CA LEU A 660 -5.55 19.93 1.55
C LEU A 660 -6.92 19.84 2.24
N VAL A 661 -7.67 18.75 2.05
CA VAL A 661 -8.98 18.53 2.68
C VAL A 661 -8.86 18.25 4.19
N TYR A 662 -7.96 17.35 4.60
CA TYR A 662 -7.93 16.83 5.97
C TYR A 662 -6.88 17.46 6.89
N MET A 663 -5.69 17.82 6.39
CA MET A 663 -4.56 18.31 7.21
C MET A 663 -4.96 19.50 8.10
N GLY A 664 -5.66 20.48 7.50
CA GLY A 664 -6.10 21.71 8.19
C GLY A 664 -7.50 21.66 8.80
N SER A 665 -8.23 20.54 8.76
CA SER A 665 -9.65 20.47 9.15
C SER A 665 -9.86 19.55 10.38
N PRO A 666 -9.76 20.07 11.61
CA PRO A 666 -9.98 19.26 12.82
C PRO A 666 -11.38 18.65 12.90
N ASP A 667 -12.37 19.31 12.29
CA ASP A 667 -13.77 18.88 12.26
C ASP A 667 -14.00 17.65 11.35
N ARG A 668 -13.07 17.37 10.43
CA ARG A 668 -13.12 16.23 9.49
C ARG A 668 -12.16 15.10 9.85
N MET A 669 -11.12 15.38 10.63
CA MET A 669 -10.26 14.39 11.25
C MET A 669 -9.80 14.91 12.62
N LEU A 670 -10.42 14.41 13.68
CA LEU A 670 -10.19 14.92 15.03
C LEU A 670 -8.73 14.69 15.47
N ASN A 671 -8.21 13.49 15.23
CA ASN A 671 -6.88 13.05 15.65
C ASN A 671 -5.76 13.97 15.12
N PRO A 672 -5.00 14.65 16.02
CA PRO A 672 -3.94 15.57 15.62
C PRO A 672 -2.69 14.87 15.09
N HIS A 673 -2.45 13.61 15.46
CA HIS A 673 -1.28 12.84 15.03
C HIS A 673 -1.38 12.53 13.53
N LEU A 674 -2.53 12.06 13.06
CA LEU A 674 -2.79 11.84 11.63
C LEU A 674 -2.75 13.15 10.83
N ARG A 675 -3.20 14.28 11.40
CA ARG A 675 -3.10 15.60 10.73
C ARG A 675 -1.64 16.07 10.64
N ALA A 676 -0.79 15.74 11.61
CA ALA A 676 0.64 15.96 11.52
C ALA A 676 1.35 15.02 10.52
N GLU A 677 0.97 13.75 10.47
CA GLU A 677 1.48 12.80 9.46
C GLU A 677 1.12 13.22 8.03
N LEU A 678 -0.04 13.84 7.80
CA LEU A 678 -0.35 14.47 6.51
C LEU A 678 0.59 15.64 6.19
N ALA A 679 1.04 16.41 7.19
CA ALA A 679 2.02 17.47 7.00
C ALA A 679 3.44 16.94 6.77
N GLU A 680 3.80 15.79 7.34
CA GLU A 680 5.03 15.06 7.00
C GLU A 680 4.96 14.46 5.60
N THR A 681 3.80 13.89 5.23
CA THR A 681 3.53 13.37 3.87
C THR A 681 3.59 14.49 2.82
N LEU A 682 3.10 15.69 3.16
CA LEU A 682 3.22 16.89 2.33
C LEU A 682 4.67 17.31 2.09
N ALA A 683 5.53 17.23 3.11
CA ALA A 683 6.96 17.46 2.96
C ALA A 683 7.63 16.34 2.12
N ALA A 684 7.16 15.10 2.29
CA ALA A 684 7.68 13.92 1.60
C ALA A 684 7.39 13.92 0.08
N ILE A 685 6.29 14.52 -0.36
CA ILE A 685 5.97 14.70 -1.79
C ILE A 685 6.62 15.96 -2.42
N MET A 686 7.43 16.72 -1.68
CA MET A 686 8.19 17.82 -2.28
C MET A 686 9.27 17.29 -3.24
N PRO A 687 9.61 18.05 -4.30
CA PRO A 687 10.79 17.79 -5.10
C PRO A 687 12.06 17.96 -4.25
N PRO A 688 13.05 17.03 -4.32
CA PRO A 688 14.26 17.12 -3.50
C PRO A 688 15.12 18.32 -3.90
N ASP A 689 15.70 19.01 -2.92
CA ASP A 689 16.55 20.19 -3.13
C ASP A 689 17.77 19.85 -4.01
N PRO A 690 17.98 20.55 -5.16
CA PRO A 690 19.15 20.33 -6.01
C PRO A 690 20.50 20.52 -5.29
N ASN A 691 20.57 21.32 -4.22
CA ASN A 691 21.81 21.58 -3.48
C ASN A 691 22.14 20.51 -2.43
N GLN A 692 21.16 19.72 -1.97
CA GLN A 692 21.34 18.69 -0.94
C GLN A 692 21.60 17.28 -1.51
N MET A 693 21.87 17.18 -2.82
CA MET A 693 22.07 15.90 -3.51
C MET A 693 23.37 15.18 -3.09
N SER A 694 23.29 14.39 -2.01
CA SER A 694 24.28 13.37 -1.69
C SER A 694 24.43 12.35 -2.83
N ALA A 695 25.67 11.90 -3.07
CA ALA A 695 26.13 11.37 -4.37
C ALA A 695 25.62 9.96 -4.79
N GLY A 696 24.47 9.51 -4.29
CA GLY A 696 23.92 8.16 -4.51
C GLY A 696 22.51 8.07 -5.10
N HIS A 697 21.79 9.18 -5.26
CA HIS A 697 20.41 9.19 -5.79
C HIS A 697 20.35 9.68 -7.24
N SER A 698 19.39 9.13 -8.01
CA SER A 698 19.41 9.19 -9.48
C SER A 698 19.17 10.61 -10.02
N ARG A 699 20.17 11.17 -10.72
CA ARG A 699 20.11 12.47 -11.41
C ARG A 699 19.20 12.51 -12.65
N ILE A 700 18.45 11.44 -12.93
CA ILE A 700 17.90 11.15 -14.28
C ILE A 700 16.38 11.37 -14.37
N LEU A 701 15.64 11.37 -13.25
CA LEU A 701 14.19 11.55 -13.28
C LEU A 701 13.79 13.03 -13.31
N SER A 702 12.88 13.37 -14.22
CA SER A 702 12.23 14.68 -14.27
C SER A 702 11.34 14.87 -13.05
N LYS A 703 11.58 15.92 -12.25
CA LYS A 703 10.79 16.30 -11.06
C LYS A 703 9.40 16.87 -11.38
N TYR A 704 8.92 16.66 -12.61
CA TYR A 704 7.87 17.46 -13.24
C TYR A 704 6.53 17.32 -12.54
N HIS A 705 6.12 16.11 -12.16
CA HIS A 705 4.81 15.90 -11.54
C HIS A 705 4.79 16.47 -10.13
N ARG A 706 5.84 16.23 -9.31
CA ARG A 706 5.95 16.86 -7.98
C ARG A 706 6.03 18.38 -8.07
N GLU A 707 6.76 18.97 -9.01
CA GLU A 707 6.81 20.44 -9.19
C GLU A 707 5.46 21.03 -9.64
N LYS A 708 4.71 20.30 -10.47
CA LYS A 708 3.36 20.65 -10.92
C LYS A 708 2.36 20.70 -9.75
N LEU A 709 2.45 19.79 -8.77
CA LEU A 709 1.59 19.80 -7.57
C LEU A 709 1.63 21.15 -6.83
N PHE A 710 2.81 21.76 -6.67
CA PHE A 710 2.96 23.00 -5.91
C PHE A 710 2.76 24.28 -6.74
N THR A 711 2.41 24.17 -8.02
CA THR A 711 2.34 25.29 -8.96
C THR A 711 1.06 25.36 -9.81
N ALA A 712 0.43 24.23 -10.13
CA ALA A 712 -0.70 24.14 -11.05
C ALA A 712 -1.90 23.32 -10.53
N HIS A 713 -1.79 22.66 -9.38
CA HIS A 713 -2.90 21.91 -8.77
C HIS A 713 -4.10 22.85 -8.46
N PRO A 714 -5.37 22.48 -8.74
CA PRO A 714 -6.49 23.41 -8.70
C PRO A 714 -6.75 24.09 -7.35
N LEU A 715 -6.43 23.42 -6.24
CA LEU A 715 -6.71 23.89 -4.88
C LEU A 715 -5.48 24.47 -4.17
N ILE A 716 -4.36 24.60 -4.89
CA ILE A 716 -3.03 24.87 -4.31
C ILE A 716 -2.91 26.24 -3.63
N SER A 717 -3.79 27.19 -3.96
CA SER A 717 -3.91 28.49 -3.30
C SER A 717 -4.20 28.37 -1.80
N HIS A 718 -4.87 27.30 -1.36
CA HIS A 718 -5.21 27.06 0.04
C HIS A 718 -4.08 26.38 0.83
N LEU A 719 -2.97 25.99 0.20
CA LEU A 719 -1.92 25.21 0.88
C LEU A 719 -1.36 25.92 2.13
N ALA A 720 -1.04 27.22 2.00
CA ALA A 720 -0.54 28.01 3.12
C ALA A 720 -1.58 28.17 4.26
N GLU A 721 -2.85 28.34 3.90
CA GLU A 721 -3.97 28.41 4.85
C GLU A 721 -4.08 27.10 5.66
N LYS A 722 -4.07 25.95 4.97
CA LYS A 722 -4.15 24.63 5.62
C LYS A 722 -2.89 24.30 6.44
N LEU A 723 -1.71 24.72 5.98
CA LEU A 723 -0.45 24.57 6.71
C LEU A 723 -0.46 25.34 8.04
N PHE A 724 -0.93 26.59 8.05
CA PHE A 724 -1.08 27.34 9.30
C PHE A 724 -2.19 26.77 10.20
N HIS A 725 -3.30 26.26 9.64
CA HIS A 725 -4.34 25.57 10.41
C HIS A 725 -3.80 24.35 11.17
N VAL A 726 -2.98 23.50 10.53
CA VAL A 726 -2.40 22.34 11.22
C VAL A 726 -1.35 22.76 12.26
N PHE A 727 -0.50 23.74 11.95
CA PHE A 727 0.50 24.29 12.89
C PHE A 727 -0.14 24.84 14.17
N VAL A 728 -1.25 25.56 14.05
CA VAL A 728 -1.98 26.19 15.17
C VAL A 728 -2.83 25.17 15.94
N SER A 729 -3.50 24.23 15.26
CA SER A 729 -4.44 23.30 15.91
C SER A 729 -3.77 22.19 16.72
N ILE A 730 -2.50 21.86 16.46
CA ILE A 730 -1.71 20.90 17.26
C ILE A 730 -1.39 21.45 18.67
N GLU A 731 -1.38 22.78 18.87
CA GLU A 731 -1.14 23.36 20.21
C GLU A 731 -2.32 23.13 21.16
N MET A 732 -3.55 23.15 20.65
CA MET A 732 -4.77 23.14 21.48
C MET A 732 -5.14 21.75 22.03
N THR A 733 -4.50 20.67 21.57
CA THR A 733 -4.85 19.28 21.92
C THR A 733 -4.19 18.81 23.22
N GLY A 734 -4.39 19.58 24.30
CA GLY A 734 -3.67 19.52 25.58
C GLY A 734 -3.83 18.27 26.46
N GLN A 735 -4.21 17.12 25.90
CA GLN A 735 -4.19 15.81 26.56
C GLN A 735 -3.65 14.67 25.69
N SER A 736 -3.66 14.78 24.36
CA SER A 736 -3.20 13.71 23.45
C SER A 736 -1.77 13.90 22.93
N VAL A 737 -1.33 15.15 22.73
CA VAL A 737 0.02 15.47 22.22
C VAL A 737 0.93 15.83 23.39
N ARG A 738 2.08 15.15 23.53
CA ARG A 738 3.10 15.55 24.51
C ARG A 738 3.75 16.88 24.10
N PHE A 739 4.09 17.74 25.06
CA PHE A 739 4.62 19.08 24.78
C PHE A 739 5.82 19.09 23.81
N GLU A 740 6.80 18.20 24.00
CA GLU A 740 7.97 18.05 23.10
C GLU A 740 7.59 17.58 21.69
N GLN A 741 6.55 16.75 21.58
CA GLN A 741 6.13 16.09 20.33
C GLN A 741 5.57 17.10 19.31
N LYS A 742 5.02 18.23 19.76
CA LYS A 742 4.52 19.30 18.87
C LYS A 742 5.62 19.87 17.98
N PHE A 743 6.84 20.01 18.50
CA PHE A 743 7.97 20.55 17.74
C PHE A 743 8.40 19.58 16.63
N SER A 744 8.34 18.27 16.88
CA SER A 744 8.62 17.25 15.87
C SER A 744 7.61 17.31 14.73
N TYR A 745 6.33 17.53 15.04
CA TYR A 745 5.29 17.75 14.04
C TYR A 745 5.41 19.08 13.29
N ARG A 746 6.00 20.12 13.89
CA ARG A 746 6.31 21.38 13.20
C ARG A 746 7.52 21.30 12.27
N ARG A 747 8.43 20.34 12.47
CA ARG A 747 9.66 20.21 11.68
C ARG A 747 9.41 20.06 10.16
N PRO A 748 8.49 19.20 9.65
CA PRO A 748 8.18 19.15 8.23
C PRO A 748 7.51 20.43 7.72
N MET A 749 6.70 21.09 8.56
CA MET A 749 5.97 22.30 8.19
C MET A 749 6.90 23.47 7.88
N TYR A 750 8.04 23.59 8.57
CA TYR A 750 9.06 24.60 8.25
C TYR A 750 9.67 24.38 6.85
N LEU A 751 10.02 23.12 6.50
CA LEU A 751 10.56 22.79 5.17
C LEU A 751 9.54 23.08 4.06
N VAL A 752 8.26 22.80 4.30
CA VAL A 752 7.17 23.16 3.37
C VAL A 752 7.03 24.68 3.26
N LEU A 753 7.05 25.41 4.37
CA LEU A 753 6.93 26.86 4.40
C LEU A 753 8.06 27.53 3.60
N GLU A 754 9.31 27.11 3.80
CA GLU A 754 10.47 27.57 3.03
C GLU A 754 10.28 27.30 1.52
N TYR A 755 9.91 26.08 1.15
CA TYR A 755 9.73 25.68 -0.26
C TYR A 755 8.58 26.40 -0.98
N ILE A 756 7.45 26.64 -0.29
CA ILE A 756 6.33 27.40 -0.88
C ILE A 756 6.62 28.90 -0.87
N TRP A 757 7.40 29.42 0.08
CA TRP A 757 7.74 30.83 0.12
C TRP A 757 8.51 31.30 -1.11
N GLU A 758 9.33 30.46 -1.74
CA GLU A 758 9.99 30.83 -3.01
C GLU A 758 9.01 31.06 -4.18
N LYS A 759 7.75 30.59 -4.06
CA LYS A 759 6.73 30.65 -5.13
C LYS A 759 5.77 31.84 -4.93
N ASN A 760 5.77 32.76 -5.90
CA ASN A 760 4.91 33.96 -5.92
C ASN A 760 3.42 33.70 -5.61
N LEU A 761 2.86 32.55 -6.01
CA LEU A 761 1.46 32.20 -5.77
C LEU A 761 1.15 32.07 -4.27
N HIS A 762 2.02 31.36 -3.53
CA HIS A 762 1.87 31.10 -2.11
C HIS A 762 2.19 32.34 -1.27
N ARG A 763 3.22 33.12 -1.65
CA ARG A 763 3.50 34.42 -0.99
C ARG A 763 2.27 35.36 -1.01
N ARG A 764 1.52 35.40 -2.12
CA ARG A 764 0.27 36.18 -2.20
C ARG A 764 -0.81 35.64 -1.25
N ALA A 765 -1.00 34.32 -1.19
CA ALA A 765 -1.96 33.72 -0.26
C ALA A 765 -1.63 34.04 1.21
N ILE A 766 -0.35 33.95 1.59
CA ILE A 766 0.10 34.30 2.95
C ILE A 766 -0.11 35.79 3.24
N LYS A 767 0.14 36.69 2.29
CA LYS A 767 -0.16 38.12 2.44
C LYS A 767 -1.63 38.40 2.66
N VAL A 768 -2.54 37.75 1.93
CA VAL A 768 -3.99 37.91 2.14
C VAL A 768 -4.40 37.47 3.55
N LEU A 769 -3.82 36.38 4.07
CA LEU A 769 -4.05 35.93 5.45
C LEU A 769 -3.49 36.91 6.49
N ALA A 770 -2.35 37.54 6.23
CA ALA A 770 -1.75 38.55 7.09
C ALA A 770 -2.53 39.88 7.08
N GLU A 771 -2.94 40.36 5.91
CA GLU A 771 -3.79 41.54 5.77
C GLU A 771 -5.17 41.34 6.42
N TYR A 772 -5.75 40.15 6.29
CA TYR A 772 -6.98 39.80 6.99
C TYR A 772 -6.76 39.79 8.50
N ALA A 773 -5.64 39.23 8.97
CA ALA A 773 -5.32 39.20 10.39
C ALA A 773 -5.11 40.60 10.98
N GLU A 774 -4.41 41.49 10.26
CA GLU A 774 -4.19 42.88 10.65
C GLU A 774 -5.50 43.67 10.74
N LYS A 775 -6.42 43.49 9.78
CA LYS A 775 -7.76 44.12 9.78
C LYS A 775 -8.69 43.58 10.87
N ASN A 776 -8.36 42.46 11.51
CA ASN A 776 -9.22 41.74 12.47
C ASN A 776 -8.48 41.37 13.78
N ILE A 777 -7.43 42.12 14.17
CA ILE A 777 -6.65 41.84 15.40
C ILE A 777 -7.56 41.77 16.64
N GLU A 778 -8.59 42.63 16.70
CA GLU A 778 -9.51 42.72 17.84
C GLU A 778 -10.71 41.74 17.77
N ALA A 779 -10.75 40.83 16.79
CA ALA A 779 -11.89 39.91 16.64
C ALA A 779 -11.95 38.87 17.79
N VAL A 780 -13.18 38.55 18.24
CA VAL A 780 -13.52 37.56 19.29
C VAL A 780 -12.66 36.29 19.20
N ASN A 781 -12.52 35.78 17.98
CA ASN A 781 -11.60 34.71 17.64
C ASN A 781 -10.41 35.29 16.89
N ALA A 782 -9.24 35.33 17.55
CA ALA A 782 -8.00 35.84 16.97
C ALA A 782 -7.70 35.19 15.59
N PRO A 783 -7.42 35.95 14.52
CA PRO A 783 -7.23 35.42 13.18
C PRO A 783 -6.11 34.38 13.07
N LEU A 784 -6.24 33.45 12.12
CA LEU A 784 -5.34 32.31 11.94
C LEU A 784 -3.86 32.72 11.88
N PHE A 785 -3.54 33.73 11.08
CA PHE A 785 -2.15 34.18 10.91
C PHE A 785 -1.60 34.87 12.17
N LEU A 786 -2.43 35.63 12.91
CA LEU A 786 -2.04 36.22 14.20
C LEU A 786 -1.76 35.12 15.24
N ARG A 787 -2.61 34.09 15.31
CA ARG A 787 -2.39 32.90 16.15
C ARG A 787 -1.12 32.14 15.76
N PHE A 788 -0.86 31.98 14.47
CA PHE A 788 0.36 31.36 13.94
C PHE A 788 1.62 32.13 14.37
N ILE A 789 1.69 33.45 14.15
CA ILE A 789 2.84 34.28 14.55
C ILE A 789 3.03 34.29 16.08
N ASN A 790 1.94 34.36 16.85
CA ASN A 790 1.98 34.25 18.31
C ASN A 790 2.61 32.93 18.80
N LEU A 791 2.24 31.80 18.20
CA LEU A 791 2.83 30.50 18.52
C LEU A 791 4.27 30.37 18.02
N LEU A 792 4.58 30.92 16.85
CA LEU A 792 5.94 30.94 16.28
C LEU A 792 6.92 31.72 17.18
N ILE A 793 6.49 32.83 17.78
CA ILE A 793 7.25 33.59 18.77
C ILE A 793 7.41 32.80 20.08
N ASN A 794 6.36 32.13 20.57
CA ASN A 794 6.44 31.32 21.79
C ASN A 794 7.38 30.11 21.61
N ASP A 795 7.31 29.45 20.46
CA ASP A 795 8.23 28.36 20.08
C ASP A 795 9.67 28.88 19.94
N ALA A 796 9.88 30.06 19.34
CA ALA A 796 11.21 30.68 19.24
C ALA A 796 11.83 30.96 20.62
N ILE A 797 11.03 31.54 21.54
CA ILE A 797 11.45 31.81 22.92
C ILE A 797 11.87 30.50 23.61
N PHE A 798 10.99 29.49 23.62
CA PHE A 798 11.27 28.23 24.31
C PHE A 798 12.46 27.47 23.70
N LEU A 799 12.47 27.29 22.37
CA LEU A 799 13.46 26.44 21.70
C LEU A 799 14.87 27.00 21.82
N LEU A 800 15.06 28.32 21.72
CA LEU A 800 16.38 28.94 21.81
C LEU A 800 16.87 29.04 23.27
N ASP A 801 16.01 29.29 24.26
CA ASP A 801 16.46 29.31 25.65
C ASP A 801 16.86 27.92 26.15
N GLU A 802 16.10 26.86 25.82
CA GLU A 802 16.52 25.49 26.12
C GLU A 802 17.79 25.09 25.34
N ALA A 803 17.90 25.47 24.06
CA ALA A 803 19.12 25.25 23.28
C ALA A 803 20.35 25.87 23.96
N LEU A 804 20.28 27.16 24.31
CA LEU A 804 21.38 27.87 24.99
C LEU A 804 21.64 27.30 26.39
N GLY A 805 20.59 26.90 27.11
CA GLY A 805 20.66 26.19 28.39
C GLY A 805 21.47 24.89 28.30
N TYR A 806 21.10 23.99 27.37
CA TYR A 806 21.85 22.76 27.14
C TYR A 806 23.27 23.02 26.64
N MET A 807 23.49 23.98 25.73
CA MET A 807 24.84 24.31 25.25
C MET A 807 25.76 24.80 26.39
N SER A 808 25.21 25.51 27.38
CA SER A 808 25.94 25.90 28.60
C SER A 808 26.24 24.69 29.51
N GLN A 809 25.26 23.80 29.73
CA GLN A 809 25.43 22.59 30.53
C GLN A 809 26.44 21.61 29.91
N ILE A 810 26.38 21.40 28.58
CA ILE A 810 27.35 20.61 27.81
C ILE A 810 28.75 21.19 27.99
N LYS A 811 28.92 22.52 27.89
CA LYS A 811 30.23 23.14 28.11
C LYS A 811 30.74 22.94 29.54
N GLU A 812 29.86 23.04 30.54
CA GLU A 812 30.24 22.76 31.93
C GLU A 812 30.70 21.31 32.10
N LYS A 813 29.92 20.34 31.59
CA LYS A 813 30.23 18.90 31.65
C LYS A 813 31.51 18.54 30.88
N GLN A 814 31.73 19.11 29.70
CA GLN A 814 33.01 19.03 28.97
C GLN A 814 34.16 19.59 29.83
N GLY A 815 33.94 20.71 30.54
CA GLY A 815 34.90 21.28 31.48
C GLY A 815 35.18 20.40 32.71
N GLN A 816 34.17 19.76 33.29
CA GLN A 816 34.33 18.79 34.39
C GLN A 816 35.19 17.59 33.94
N LYS A 817 34.93 17.09 32.73
CA LYS A 817 35.73 16.02 32.09
C LYS A 817 37.18 16.46 31.83
N ASP A 818 37.38 17.64 31.25
CA ASP A 818 38.70 18.22 30.94
C ASP A 818 39.57 18.47 32.18
N ARG A 819 38.95 18.91 33.30
CA ARG A 819 39.65 19.09 34.59
C ARG A 819 39.99 17.76 35.28
N GLY A 820 39.59 16.62 34.71
CA GLY A 820 39.89 15.30 35.24
C GLY A 820 39.03 14.88 36.43
N GLU A 821 37.96 15.61 36.77
CA GLU A 821 37.04 15.27 37.86
C GLU A 821 36.41 13.88 37.62
N TRP A 822 36.14 13.54 36.36
CA TRP A 822 35.59 12.25 35.94
C TRP A 822 36.58 11.08 36.05
N ASN A 823 37.85 11.35 36.36
CA ASN A 823 38.84 10.32 36.72
C ASN A 823 38.79 9.95 38.22
N GLN A 824 38.07 10.73 39.04
CA GLN A 824 37.86 10.46 40.48
C GLN A 824 36.54 9.71 40.74
N LEU A 825 35.66 9.62 39.74
CA LEU A 825 34.41 8.86 39.79
C LEU A 825 34.66 7.36 39.66
N THR A 826 33.76 6.55 40.22
CA THR A 826 33.78 5.09 39.95
C THR A 826 33.49 4.80 38.46
N PRO A 827 33.95 3.66 37.91
CA PRO A 827 33.71 3.33 36.50
C PRO A 827 32.24 3.37 36.08
N ALA A 828 31.32 2.98 36.97
CA ALA A 828 29.88 3.05 36.73
C ALA A 828 29.37 4.50 36.64
N GLN A 829 29.71 5.35 37.62
CA GLN A 829 29.33 6.77 37.63
C GLN A 829 29.97 7.55 36.46
N ARG A 830 31.16 7.15 36.02
CA ARG A 830 31.79 7.69 34.82
C ARG A 830 31.02 7.33 33.56
N ALA A 831 30.63 6.07 33.39
CA ALA A 831 29.82 5.63 32.26
C ALA A 831 28.44 6.31 32.26
N GLU A 832 27.84 6.51 33.44
CA GLU A 832 26.61 7.29 33.62
C GLU A 832 26.79 8.76 33.19
N ALA A 833 27.87 9.42 33.62
CA ALA A 833 28.18 10.80 33.22
C ALA A 833 28.48 10.94 31.71
N GLU A 834 29.18 9.97 31.11
CA GLU A 834 29.46 9.92 29.67
C GLU A 834 28.18 9.67 28.84
N ASN A 835 27.28 8.80 29.31
CA ASN A 835 25.96 8.59 28.69
C ASN A 835 25.04 9.80 28.85
N GLY A 836 25.03 10.44 30.03
CA GLY A 836 24.26 11.66 30.30
C GLY A 836 24.68 12.82 29.39
N LEU A 837 25.99 13.00 29.16
CA LEU A 837 26.51 13.98 28.22
C LEU A 837 26.12 13.68 26.78
N ARG A 838 26.15 12.41 26.35
CA ARG A 838 25.68 11.99 25.01
C ARG A 838 24.19 12.25 24.81
N HIS A 839 23.36 11.92 25.80
CA HIS A 839 21.93 12.19 25.77
C HIS A 839 21.63 13.70 25.69
N MET A 840 22.29 14.49 26.54
CA MET A 840 22.20 15.96 26.53
C MET A 840 22.63 16.55 25.18
N GLY A 841 23.70 16.04 24.55
CA GLY A 841 24.13 16.44 23.22
C GLY A 841 23.10 16.16 22.12
N MET A 842 22.42 15.02 22.20
CA MET A 842 21.34 14.66 21.26
C MET A 842 20.12 15.58 21.40
N VAL A 843 19.71 15.92 22.63
CA VAL A 843 18.61 16.86 22.90
C VAL A 843 19.00 18.28 22.48
N ALA A 844 20.21 18.74 22.83
CA ALA A 844 20.72 20.04 22.39
C ALA A 844 20.71 20.17 20.86
N ARG A 845 21.12 19.13 20.13
CA ARG A 845 21.07 19.10 18.66
C ARG A 845 19.66 19.32 18.13
N TYR A 846 18.67 18.67 18.74
CA TYR A 846 17.27 18.82 18.34
C TYR A 846 16.78 20.26 18.55
N HIS A 847 16.99 20.84 19.74
CA HIS A 847 16.61 22.21 20.04
C HIS A 847 17.35 23.23 19.15
N ASN A 848 18.63 23.02 18.85
CA ASN A 848 19.40 23.86 17.91
C ASN A 848 18.79 23.82 16.49
N ILE A 849 18.49 22.64 15.93
CA ILE A 849 17.85 22.52 14.61
C ILE A 849 16.50 23.25 14.58
N MET A 850 15.64 22.97 15.57
CA MET A 850 14.29 23.54 15.62
C MET A 850 14.33 25.07 15.84
N GLY A 851 15.22 25.56 16.70
CA GLY A 851 15.44 26.99 16.92
C GLY A 851 15.95 27.71 15.67
N ASN A 852 16.92 27.12 14.95
CA ASN A 852 17.41 27.65 13.68
C ASN A 852 16.25 27.83 12.68
N HIS A 853 15.43 26.78 12.46
CA HIS A 853 14.30 26.84 11.52
C HIS A 853 13.23 27.85 11.95
N THR A 854 12.96 27.95 13.27
CA THR A 854 11.93 28.86 13.80
C THR A 854 12.32 30.34 13.62
N ILE A 855 13.58 30.69 13.89
CA ILE A 855 14.11 32.05 13.62
C ILE A 855 14.21 32.32 12.11
N HIS A 856 14.60 31.32 11.31
CA HIS A 856 14.67 31.47 9.86
C HIS A 856 13.28 31.72 9.25
N ALA A 857 12.24 31.04 9.72
CA ALA A 857 10.86 31.29 9.31
C ALA A 857 10.38 32.71 9.67
N LEU A 858 10.77 33.24 10.85
CA LEU A 858 10.47 34.63 11.24
C LEU A 858 11.20 35.64 10.34
N GLU A 859 12.47 35.39 9.99
CA GLU A 859 13.23 36.20 9.04
C GLU A 859 12.55 36.21 7.67
N LEU A 860 12.30 35.02 7.12
CA LEU A 860 11.66 34.80 5.83
C LEU A 860 10.32 35.55 5.69
N ILE A 861 9.46 35.48 6.71
CA ILE A 861 8.17 36.17 6.73
C ILE A 861 8.33 37.69 6.82
N THR A 862 9.21 38.18 7.70
CA THR A 862 9.39 39.63 7.93
C THR A 862 9.97 40.38 6.73
N ARG A 863 10.61 39.69 5.78
CA ARG A 863 11.04 40.29 4.49
C ARG A 863 9.90 41.00 3.76
N GLU A 864 8.72 40.36 3.69
CA GLU A 864 7.59 40.84 2.89
C GLU A 864 6.33 41.21 3.70
N ILE A 865 6.24 40.83 4.98
CA ILE A 865 5.09 41.10 5.87
C ILE A 865 5.62 41.76 7.14
N LYS A 866 5.30 43.06 7.34
CA LYS A 866 5.95 43.90 8.36
C LYS A 866 4.97 44.53 9.36
N SER A 867 3.88 45.12 8.87
CA SER A 867 2.87 45.87 9.64
C SER A 867 2.37 45.14 10.89
N ILE A 868 1.93 43.88 10.75
CA ILE A 868 1.41 43.06 11.86
C ILE A 868 2.45 42.78 12.96
N PHE A 869 3.75 42.79 12.64
CA PHE A 869 4.83 42.66 13.63
C PHE A 869 5.09 43.97 14.38
N CYS A 870 4.79 45.11 13.76
CA CYS A 870 4.92 46.45 14.34
C CYS A 870 3.67 46.92 15.09
N HIS A 871 2.57 46.15 15.07
CA HIS A 871 1.34 46.49 15.80
C HIS A 871 1.53 46.41 17.31
N ASN A 872 0.96 47.37 18.05
CA ASN A 872 1.12 47.55 19.51
C ASN A 872 0.95 46.25 20.32
N SER A 873 -0.01 45.38 19.95
CA SER A 873 -0.28 44.10 20.64
C SER A 873 0.85 43.06 20.54
N MET A 874 1.76 43.23 19.58
CA MET A 874 2.81 42.25 19.22
C MET A 874 4.23 42.81 19.30
N VAL A 875 4.42 44.10 19.01
CA VAL A 875 5.72 44.74 18.80
C VAL A 875 6.70 44.53 19.97
N ASP A 876 6.26 44.75 21.21
CA ASP A 876 7.05 44.54 22.43
C ASP A 876 7.56 43.10 22.59
N ARG A 877 6.79 42.11 22.14
CA ARG A 877 7.13 40.68 22.28
C ARG A 877 8.25 40.33 21.31
N ILE A 878 8.16 40.86 20.10
CA ILE A 878 9.15 40.65 19.03
C ILE A 878 10.44 41.39 19.40
N ALA A 879 10.33 42.66 19.80
CA ALA A 879 11.46 43.46 20.29
C ALA A 879 12.17 42.79 21.47
N GLY A 880 11.46 42.43 22.53
CA GLY A 880 12.04 41.78 23.72
C GLY A 880 12.66 40.40 23.43
N MET A 881 12.02 39.59 22.59
CA MET A 881 12.57 38.30 22.14
C MET A 881 13.89 38.49 21.36
N LEU A 882 13.90 39.40 20.38
CA LEU A 882 15.09 39.66 19.57
C LEU A 882 16.21 40.29 20.41
N ASN A 883 15.91 41.17 21.37
CA ASN A 883 16.89 41.77 22.26
C ASN A 883 17.52 40.71 23.17
N HIS A 884 16.70 39.88 23.83
CA HIS A 884 17.14 38.79 24.72
C HIS A 884 18.08 37.81 24.01
N PHE A 885 17.72 37.35 22.81
CA PHE A 885 18.60 36.45 22.05
C PHE A 885 19.84 37.16 21.51
N LEU A 886 19.74 38.40 21.02
CA LEU A 886 20.91 39.15 20.56
C LEU A 886 21.90 39.36 21.72
N VAL A 887 21.46 39.81 22.91
CA VAL A 887 22.36 40.06 24.04
C VAL A 887 22.96 38.76 24.61
N ASN A 888 22.25 37.64 24.56
CA ASN A 888 22.82 36.34 24.92
C ASN A 888 23.89 35.87 23.91
N LEU A 889 23.69 36.12 22.60
CA LEU A 889 24.57 35.67 21.51
C LEU A 889 25.78 36.59 21.24
N VAL A 890 25.66 37.92 21.40
CA VAL A 890 26.74 38.89 21.13
C VAL A 890 27.31 39.53 22.40
N GLY A 891 26.62 39.40 23.55
CA GLY A 891 27.09 39.89 24.84
C GLY A 891 28.13 38.98 25.52
N PRO A 892 28.41 39.18 26.82
CA PRO A 892 29.44 38.43 27.53
C PRO A 892 29.12 36.93 27.66
N LYS A 893 27.82 36.58 27.71
CA LYS A 893 27.32 35.20 27.77
C LYS A 893 27.70 34.36 26.55
N GLN A 894 28.04 34.94 25.38
CA GLN A 894 28.47 34.18 24.20
C GLN A 894 29.58 33.15 24.50
N ARG A 895 30.41 33.42 25.53
CA ARG A 895 31.50 32.55 25.97
C ARG A 895 31.03 31.29 26.69
N THR A 896 29.85 31.26 27.32
CA THR A 896 29.33 30.06 28.01
C THR A 896 28.82 29.00 27.04
N PHE A 897 28.39 29.39 25.83
CA PHE A 897 27.90 28.48 24.79
C PHE A 897 29.01 27.96 23.85
N ASN A 898 30.27 28.36 24.07
CA ASN A 898 31.40 27.95 23.23
C ASN A 898 31.96 26.58 23.65
N VAL A 899 31.27 25.52 23.26
CA VAL A 899 31.70 24.10 23.31
C VAL A 899 32.83 23.79 22.32
N LYS A 900 33.45 22.61 22.45
CA LYS A 900 34.54 22.14 21.56
C LYS A 900 34.07 21.81 20.14
N ASP A 901 33.08 20.93 20.00
CA ASP A 901 32.45 20.62 18.72
C ASP A 901 31.06 21.28 18.68
N LYS A 902 30.86 22.18 17.72
CA LYS A 902 29.56 22.86 17.50
C LYS A 902 28.75 22.18 16.40
N ASN A 903 29.40 21.40 15.54
CA ASN A 903 28.77 20.71 14.42
C ASN A 903 28.06 19.44 14.90
N GLU A 904 28.62 18.73 15.90
CA GLU A 904 27.97 17.60 16.57
C GLU A 904 26.53 17.97 17.03
N TYR A 905 26.37 19.18 17.60
CA TYR A 905 25.10 19.68 18.12
C TYR A 905 24.37 20.65 17.16
N GLU A 906 24.79 20.78 15.90
CA GLU A 906 24.17 21.70 14.90
C GLU A 906 24.08 23.18 15.37
N PHE A 907 24.92 23.60 16.32
CA PHE A 907 24.86 24.92 16.91
C PHE A 907 25.49 25.95 15.96
N LYS A 908 24.63 26.66 15.23
CA LYS A 908 24.98 27.62 14.16
C LYS A 908 24.67 29.07 14.58
N PRO A 909 25.23 29.60 15.68
CA PRO A 909 24.90 30.94 16.17
C PRO A 909 25.26 32.06 15.17
N GLN A 910 26.16 31.78 14.23
CA GLN A 910 26.49 32.71 13.14
C GLN A 910 25.32 32.92 12.15
N GLN A 911 24.51 31.88 11.93
CA GLN A 911 23.26 31.98 11.19
C GLN A 911 22.21 32.69 12.05
N ILE A 912 21.98 32.23 13.29
CA ILE A 912 20.99 32.83 14.21
C ILE A 912 21.19 34.35 14.37
N VAL A 913 22.43 34.82 14.64
CA VAL A 913 22.73 36.26 14.73
C VAL A 913 22.52 36.97 13.39
N GLY A 914 22.84 36.32 12.27
CA GLY A 914 22.57 36.86 10.95
C GLY A 914 21.08 37.07 10.69
N ASP A 915 20.27 36.06 10.99
CA ASP A 915 18.84 36.05 10.69
C ASP A 915 18.07 36.96 11.67
N ILE A 916 18.48 37.01 12.95
CA ILE A 916 18.02 38.03 13.93
C ILE A 916 18.34 39.45 13.45
N CYS A 917 19.58 39.73 13.04
CA CYS A 917 19.94 41.06 12.51
C CYS A 917 19.15 41.39 11.24
N GLN A 918 18.83 40.41 10.40
CA GLN A 918 17.98 40.64 9.23
C GLN A 918 16.53 40.95 9.62
N ILE A 919 15.97 40.32 10.66
CA ILE A 919 14.64 40.69 11.21
C ILE A 919 14.64 42.14 11.70
N TYR A 920 15.70 42.59 12.40
CA TYR A 920 15.83 43.99 12.81
C TYR A 920 15.83 44.95 11.61
N LEU A 921 16.58 44.65 10.54
CA LEU A 921 16.57 45.45 9.31
C LEU A 921 15.21 45.42 8.60
N ASN A 922 14.55 44.26 8.58
CA ASN A 922 13.24 44.09 7.97
C ASN A 922 12.19 44.99 8.66
N LEU A 923 12.18 45.06 9.99
CA LEU A 923 11.17 45.80 10.77
C LEU A 923 11.57 47.25 11.12
N GLY A 924 12.86 47.56 11.16
CA GLY A 924 13.46 48.84 11.60
C GLY A 924 13.04 50.10 10.84
N GLN A 925 12.22 49.98 9.79
CA GLN A 925 11.57 51.11 9.13
C GLN A 925 10.46 51.74 10.00
N SER A 926 9.72 50.93 10.78
CA SER A 926 8.75 51.40 11.77
C SER A 926 9.42 52.22 12.89
N GLU A 927 8.74 53.23 13.42
CA GLU A 927 9.20 53.97 14.61
C GLU A 927 8.76 53.24 15.88
N GLU A 928 7.57 52.66 15.88
CA GLU A 928 6.98 51.85 16.94
C GLU A 928 7.90 50.68 17.34
N PHE A 929 8.44 49.95 16.35
CA PHE A 929 9.41 48.87 16.58
C PHE A 929 10.75 49.39 17.13
N CYS A 930 11.25 50.54 16.67
CA CYS A 930 12.48 51.13 17.20
C CYS A 930 12.31 51.59 18.66
N CYS A 931 11.16 52.15 19.00
CA CYS A 931 10.77 52.52 20.36
C CYS A 931 10.67 51.28 21.26
N ALA A 932 9.94 50.24 20.84
CA ALA A 932 9.83 48.98 21.59
C ALA A 932 11.19 48.29 21.82
N VAL A 933 12.10 48.35 20.84
CA VAL A 933 13.47 47.82 20.97
C VAL A 933 14.31 48.61 21.98
N SER A 934 14.16 49.93 22.05
CA SER A 934 14.89 50.76 23.03
C SER A 934 14.27 50.76 24.43
N GLY A 935 12.95 50.58 24.55
CA GLY A 935 12.23 50.51 25.83
C GLY A 935 12.38 49.21 26.62
N ASP A 936 12.90 48.13 26.02
CA ASP A 936 13.19 46.87 26.73
C ASP A 936 14.44 46.98 27.61
N GLY A 937 14.29 47.63 28.76
CA GLY A 937 15.33 47.78 29.79
C GLY A 937 15.81 46.46 30.44
N ARG A 938 15.32 45.29 30.01
CA ARG A 938 15.83 43.97 30.48
C ARG A 938 17.00 43.49 29.64
N SER A 939 17.01 43.77 28.34
CA SER A 939 17.95 43.18 27.38
C SER A 939 18.61 44.18 26.44
N TYR A 940 17.97 45.32 26.16
CA TYR A 940 18.58 46.39 25.36
C TYR A 940 19.72 47.08 26.12
N SER A 941 20.70 47.58 25.36
CA SER A 941 21.71 48.51 25.87
C SER A 941 22.28 49.33 24.70
N LYS A 942 22.76 50.55 24.98
CA LYS A 942 23.31 51.47 23.96
C LYS A 942 24.54 50.90 23.22
N ASP A 943 25.17 49.84 23.75
CA ASP A 943 26.25 49.08 23.09
C ASP A 943 25.79 47.88 22.23
N LEU A 944 24.52 47.45 22.30
CA LEU A 944 24.09 46.11 21.87
C LEU A 944 24.33 45.87 20.38
N PHE A 945 23.89 46.80 19.54
CA PHE A 945 24.07 46.72 18.09
C PHE A 945 25.53 46.94 17.68
N SER A 946 26.27 47.82 18.36
CA SER A 946 27.73 47.95 18.17
C SER A 946 28.49 46.64 18.45
N LYS A 947 28.06 45.86 19.46
CA LYS A 947 28.58 44.49 19.71
C LYS A 947 28.15 43.50 18.61
N ALA A 948 26.93 43.61 18.10
CA ALA A 948 26.44 42.80 16.99
C ALA A 948 27.20 43.08 15.68
N VAL A 949 27.48 44.34 15.36
CA VAL A 949 28.28 44.79 14.20
C VAL A 949 29.66 44.13 14.19
N HIS A 950 30.39 44.13 15.31
CA HIS A 950 31.67 43.42 15.43
C HIS A 950 31.55 41.90 15.23
N VAL A 951 30.42 41.30 15.61
CA VAL A 951 30.16 39.86 15.37
C VAL A 951 29.83 39.60 13.90
N LEU A 952 29.02 40.43 13.24
CA LEU A 952 28.71 40.34 11.81
C LEU A 952 29.98 40.52 10.95
N GLN A 953 30.83 41.49 11.28
CA GLN A 953 32.15 41.71 10.68
C GLN A 953 33.03 40.45 10.78
N ARG A 954 33.10 39.82 11.97
CA ARG A 954 33.86 38.58 12.19
C ARG A 954 33.28 37.36 11.47
N ILE A 955 31.96 37.32 11.23
CA ILE A 955 31.29 36.24 10.48
C ILE A 955 31.49 36.39 8.97
N GLY A 956 31.77 37.60 8.48
CA GLY A 956 31.89 37.89 7.04
C GLY A 956 30.54 38.07 6.34
N LYS A 957 29.52 38.57 7.06
CA LYS A 957 28.26 39.02 6.44
C LYS A 957 28.51 40.25 5.52
N PRO A 958 27.66 40.53 4.53
CA PRO A 958 27.91 41.60 3.55
C PRO A 958 28.09 42.99 4.18
N PRO A 959 28.98 43.85 3.64
CA PRO A 959 29.22 45.19 4.20
C PRO A 959 28.01 46.13 4.11
N GLN A 960 27.09 45.89 3.17
CA GLN A 960 25.81 46.58 3.06
C GLN A 960 24.98 46.36 4.34
N MET A 961 24.69 45.09 4.67
CA MET A 961 23.98 44.70 5.90
C MET A 961 24.62 45.27 7.18
N ILE A 962 25.96 45.31 7.24
CA ILE A 962 26.69 45.88 8.38
C ILE A 962 26.43 47.40 8.49
N THR A 963 26.48 48.12 7.37
CA THR A 963 26.19 49.56 7.31
C THR A 963 24.73 49.86 7.68
N GLU A 964 23.80 49.06 7.18
CA GLU A 964 22.37 49.17 7.47
C GLU A 964 22.07 48.96 8.97
N VAL A 965 22.78 48.04 9.65
CA VAL A 965 22.67 47.86 11.11
C VAL A 965 23.27 49.04 11.88
N GLU A 966 24.38 49.61 11.41
CA GLU A 966 24.96 50.84 12.01
C GLU A 966 24.08 52.09 11.80
N GLU A 967 23.25 52.14 10.76
CA GLU A 967 22.25 53.19 10.56
C GLU A 967 21.01 52.96 11.45
N LEU A 968 20.56 51.71 11.58
CA LEU A 968 19.47 51.34 12.46
C LEU A 968 19.79 51.58 13.95
N ASP A 969 21.02 51.30 14.41
CA ASP A 969 21.47 51.59 15.78
C ASP A 969 21.33 53.10 16.10
N LYS A 970 21.78 53.96 15.18
CA LYS A 970 21.64 55.44 15.30
C LYS A 970 20.17 55.86 15.36
N LYS A 971 19.29 55.25 14.55
CA LYS A 971 17.84 55.51 14.59
C LYS A 971 17.23 55.10 15.93
N ILE A 972 17.52 53.88 16.40
CA ILE A 972 17.02 53.35 17.68
C ILE A 972 17.51 54.20 18.85
N GLN A 973 18.80 54.59 18.89
CA GLN A 973 19.33 55.46 19.93
C GLN A 973 18.68 56.86 19.92
N THR A 974 18.36 57.40 18.75
CA THR A 974 17.70 58.72 18.62
C THR A 974 16.25 58.68 19.07
N LEU A 975 15.49 57.67 18.65
CA LEU A 975 14.10 57.47 19.08
C LEU A 975 14.01 57.09 20.56
N GLY A 976 14.93 56.25 21.04
CA GLY A 976 15.05 55.89 22.45
C GLY A 976 15.34 57.09 23.35
N GLN A 977 16.26 57.98 22.97
CA GLN A 977 16.50 59.25 23.71
C GLN A 977 15.27 60.16 23.74
N ARG A 978 14.51 60.20 22.63
CA ARG A 978 13.23 60.94 22.58
C ARG A 978 12.18 60.29 23.49
N GLN A 979 12.08 58.96 23.52
CA GLN A 979 11.16 58.24 24.40
C GLN A 979 11.55 58.39 25.87
N GLU A 980 12.84 58.24 26.22
CA GLU A 980 13.44 58.49 27.54
C GLU A 980 13.06 59.91 28.04
N TYR A 981 13.13 60.91 27.15
CA TYR A 981 12.67 62.28 27.42
C TYR A 981 11.13 62.46 27.52
N GLU A 982 10.34 61.79 26.68
CA GLU A 982 8.86 61.83 26.76
C GLU A 982 8.33 61.06 27.99
N GLU A 983 9.04 60.05 28.48
CA GLU A 983 8.73 59.31 29.72
C GLU A 983 9.16 60.10 30.98
N GLU A 984 10.31 60.79 30.94
CA GLU A 984 10.69 61.79 31.97
C GLU A 984 9.66 62.91 32.14
N ILE A 985 8.79 63.17 31.15
CA ILE A 985 7.70 64.16 31.24
C ILE A 985 6.46 63.59 31.93
N LEU A 986 6.31 62.27 31.93
CA LEU A 986 5.10 61.55 32.36
C LEU A 986 5.35 60.66 33.60
N ALA A 987 6.55 60.70 34.19
CA ALA A 987 6.94 59.89 35.34
C ALA A 987 6.12 60.18 36.62
N ASP A 988 5.69 61.44 36.84
CA ASP A 988 4.86 61.85 38.00
C ASP A 988 3.35 61.51 37.81
N ALA A 989 3.04 60.39 37.14
CA ALA A 989 1.67 59.96 36.86
C ALA A 989 0.94 59.49 38.14
N PRO A 990 -0.30 59.96 38.39
CA PRO A 990 -1.17 59.40 39.43
C PRO A 990 -1.35 57.88 39.28
N GLU A 991 -1.36 57.15 40.41
CA GLU A 991 -1.53 55.69 40.42
C GLU A 991 -2.82 55.22 39.72
N GLU A 992 -3.88 56.05 39.71
CA GLU A 992 -5.14 55.78 39.00
C GLU A 992 -5.03 55.80 37.47
N PHE A 993 -3.91 56.29 36.90
CA PHE A 993 -3.64 56.29 35.46
C PHE A 993 -2.66 55.19 35.04
N LEU A 994 -2.09 54.43 35.99
CA LEU A 994 -1.13 53.37 35.73
C LEU A 994 -1.82 52.00 35.56
N ASP A 995 -1.30 51.20 34.64
CA ASP A 995 -1.77 49.84 34.42
C ASP A 995 -1.42 48.94 35.62
N PRO A 996 -2.39 48.18 36.18
CA PRO A 996 -2.18 47.37 37.39
C PRO A 996 -1.29 46.13 37.22
N VAL A 997 -0.86 45.80 35.99
CA VAL A 997 0.03 44.66 35.70
C VAL A 997 1.43 45.13 35.32
N MET A 998 1.54 46.17 34.48
CA MET A 998 2.82 46.67 33.94
C MET A 998 3.36 47.90 34.68
N GLY A 999 2.53 48.63 35.44
CA GLY A 999 2.91 49.88 36.12
C GLY A 999 3.16 51.07 35.19
N THR A 1000 2.74 50.98 33.93
CA THR A 1000 2.94 52.00 32.89
C THR A 1000 1.66 52.82 32.66
N LEU A 1001 1.79 54.05 32.17
CA LEU A 1001 0.65 54.92 31.88
C LEU A 1001 -0.29 54.28 30.83
N MET A 1002 -1.56 54.07 31.19
CA MET A 1002 -2.57 53.54 30.27
C MET A 1002 -2.82 54.52 29.12
N ARG A 1003 -2.87 54.03 27.87
CA ARG A 1003 -3.17 54.83 26.66
C ARG A 1003 -4.58 54.56 26.11
N ASP A 1004 -5.13 53.37 26.36
CA ASP A 1004 -6.53 53.05 26.12
C ASP A 1004 -7.09 52.25 27.31
N PRO A 1005 -7.53 52.93 28.38
CA PRO A 1005 -8.06 52.27 29.57
C PRO A 1005 -9.41 51.59 29.28
N ILE A 1006 -9.52 50.34 29.72
CA ILE A 1006 -10.68 49.47 29.60
C ILE A 1006 -11.03 48.87 30.96
N ILE A 1007 -12.30 48.53 31.17
CA ILE A 1007 -12.80 47.85 32.36
C ILE A 1007 -13.03 46.37 32.03
N LEU A 1008 -12.46 45.49 32.85
CA LEU A 1008 -12.71 44.05 32.75
C LEU A 1008 -14.07 43.69 33.35
N PRO A 1009 -14.91 42.90 32.65
CA PRO A 1009 -16.29 42.63 33.09
C PRO A 1009 -16.39 41.69 34.30
N THR A 1010 -15.38 40.85 34.56
CA THR A 1010 -15.41 39.84 35.64
C THR A 1010 -14.67 40.28 36.90
N SER A 1011 -13.54 40.99 36.79
CA SER A 1011 -12.79 41.52 37.95
C SER A 1011 -13.11 42.99 38.27
N HIS A 1012 -13.78 43.71 37.38
CA HIS A 1012 -14.01 45.16 37.45
C HIS A 1012 -12.73 46.00 37.62
N LYS A 1013 -11.57 45.44 37.24
CA LYS A 1013 -10.31 46.16 37.18
C LYS A 1013 -10.22 46.98 35.90
N VAL A 1014 -9.55 48.14 36.00
CA VAL A 1014 -9.20 48.98 34.86
C VAL A 1014 -7.76 48.69 34.46
N MET A 1015 -7.48 48.52 33.17
CA MET A 1015 -6.15 48.25 32.62
C MET A 1015 -6.03 48.74 31.18
N ASP A 1016 -4.86 48.66 30.54
CA ASP A 1016 -4.71 49.05 29.13
C ASP A 1016 -5.17 47.93 28.16
N ARG A 1017 -5.87 48.32 27.10
CA ARG A 1017 -6.34 47.44 26.02
C ARG A 1017 -5.23 46.58 25.42
N ASN A 1018 -4.03 47.12 25.18
CA ASN A 1018 -2.94 46.39 24.56
C ASN A 1018 -2.41 45.28 25.48
N ILE A 1019 -2.44 45.52 26.80
CA ILE A 1019 -1.96 44.59 27.82
C ILE A 1019 -2.94 43.42 27.96
N ILE A 1020 -4.26 43.66 27.99
CA ILE A 1020 -5.21 42.53 27.97
C ILE A 1020 -5.25 41.80 26.63
N ALA A 1021 -5.15 42.49 25.49
CA ALA A 1021 -5.15 41.84 24.18
C ALA A 1021 -3.96 40.89 24.04
N ARG A 1022 -2.78 41.30 24.53
CA ARG A 1022 -1.59 40.46 24.65
C ARG A 1022 -1.78 39.27 25.59
N HIS A 1023 -2.51 39.45 26.70
CA HIS A 1023 -2.86 38.34 27.61
C HIS A 1023 -3.80 37.34 26.92
N ILE A 1024 -4.94 37.79 26.37
CA ILE A 1024 -5.97 36.95 25.72
C ILE A 1024 -5.44 36.20 24.49
N LEU A 1025 -4.45 36.75 23.77
CA LEU A 1025 -3.73 36.03 22.71
C LEU A 1025 -2.88 34.85 23.22
N SER A 1026 -2.61 34.78 24.52
CA SER A 1026 -1.75 33.78 25.16
C SER A 1026 -2.53 32.85 26.10
N ASP A 1027 -3.51 33.38 26.83
CA ASP A 1027 -4.35 32.68 27.81
C ASP A 1027 -5.73 33.39 27.91
N GLN A 1028 -6.83 32.66 27.76
CA GLN A 1028 -8.18 33.23 27.55
C GLN A 1028 -8.97 33.50 28.85
N PHE A 1029 -8.28 34.02 29.86
CA PHE A 1029 -8.87 34.33 31.17
C PHE A 1029 -8.58 35.77 31.59
N ASP A 1030 -9.33 36.26 32.57
CA ASP A 1030 -9.02 37.50 33.30
C ASP A 1030 -7.79 37.26 34.21
N PRO A 1031 -6.75 38.12 34.16
CA PRO A 1031 -5.48 37.88 34.85
C PRO A 1031 -5.56 37.99 36.38
N PHE A 1032 -6.65 38.55 36.94
CA PHE A 1032 -6.83 38.75 38.37
C PHE A 1032 -7.69 37.68 39.03
N ASN A 1033 -8.68 37.12 38.31
CA ASN A 1033 -9.64 36.15 38.86
C ASN A 1033 -9.69 34.78 38.13
N ARG A 1034 -9.02 34.64 36.98
CA ARG A 1034 -8.99 33.45 36.11
C ARG A 1034 -10.35 32.96 35.59
N GLN A 1035 -11.36 33.84 35.51
CA GLN A 1035 -12.61 33.55 34.80
C GLN A 1035 -12.43 33.76 33.28
N PRO A 1036 -13.15 33.03 32.41
CA PRO A 1036 -13.02 33.18 30.96
C PRO A 1036 -13.26 34.61 30.49
N LEU A 1037 -12.42 35.08 29.56
CA LEU A 1037 -12.47 36.46 29.05
C LEU A 1037 -12.05 36.51 27.58
N THR A 1038 -12.86 37.13 26.74
CA THR A 1038 -12.53 37.48 25.34
C THR A 1038 -12.52 38.98 25.13
N LEU A 1039 -11.80 39.45 24.12
CA LEU A 1039 -11.45 40.88 23.95
C LEU A 1039 -12.65 41.77 23.62
N ASP A 1040 -13.72 41.20 23.08
CA ASP A 1040 -15.01 41.85 22.83
C ASP A 1040 -15.83 42.09 24.11
N MET A 1041 -15.51 41.41 25.21
CA MET A 1041 -16.20 41.61 26.49
C MET A 1041 -15.67 42.80 27.30
N VAL A 1042 -14.57 43.45 26.87
CA VAL A 1042 -13.95 44.55 27.62
C VAL A 1042 -14.63 45.89 27.33
N ILE A 1043 -14.90 46.67 28.37
CA ILE A 1043 -15.70 47.89 28.26
C ILE A 1043 -14.77 49.11 28.20
N PRO A 1044 -14.80 49.97 27.16
CA PRO A 1044 -13.94 51.15 27.09
C PRO A 1044 -14.21 52.15 28.23
N HIS A 1045 -13.17 52.58 28.96
CA HIS A 1045 -13.29 53.57 30.04
C HIS A 1045 -13.02 54.99 29.53
N THR A 1046 -13.91 55.49 28.66
CA THR A 1046 -13.76 56.82 28.01
C THR A 1046 -13.49 57.96 29.01
N GLU A 1047 -14.21 58.02 30.13
CA GLU A 1047 -14.00 59.05 31.16
C GLU A 1047 -12.58 59.06 31.78
N LEU A 1048 -11.94 57.89 31.89
CA LEU A 1048 -10.56 57.83 32.41
C LEU A 1048 -9.57 58.20 31.30
N LYS A 1049 -9.85 57.81 30.06
CA LYS A 1049 -9.05 58.21 28.90
C LYS A 1049 -9.01 59.72 28.74
N GLU A 1050 -10.16 60.39 28.83
CA GLU A 1050 -10.25 61.86 28.75
C GLU A 1050 -9.46 62.55 29.89
N LYS A 1051 -9.46 62.00 31.11
CA LYS A 1051 -8.63 62.49 32.22
C LYS A 1051 -7.13 62.32 31.96
N ILE A 1052 -6.72 61.16 31.44
CA ILE A 1052 -5.33 60.86 31.10
C ILE A 1052 -4.85 61.78 29.97
N ASP A 1053 -5.61 61.90 28.88
CA ASP A 1053 -5.28 62.78 27.75
C ASP A 1053 -5.17 64.25 28.18
N ALA A 1054 -6.08 64.72 29.04
CA ALA A 1054 -6.01 66.07 29.63
C ALA A 1054 -4.78 66.28 30.52
N TRP A 1055 -4.41 65.28 31.34
CA TRP A 1055 -3.22 65.32 32.19
C TRP A 1055 -1.92 65.31 31.37
N ILE A 1056 -1.82 64.45 30.34
CA ILE A 1056 -0.69 64.43 29.38
C ILE A 1056 -0.53 65.80 28.71
N ALA A 1057 -1.64 66.42 28.30
CA ALA A 1057 -1.63 67.76 27.71
C ALA A 1057 -1.18 68.83 28.71
N GLU A 1058 -1.62 68.75 29.96
CA GLU A 1058 -1.21 69.70 31.02
C GLU A 1058 0.29 69.59 31.33
N GLN A 1059 0.84 68.38 31.46
CA GLN A 1059 2.28 68.18 31.73
C GLN A 1059 3.16 68.64 30.55
N ARG A 1060 2.75 68.32 29.32
CA ARG A 1060 3.42 68.84 28.10
C ARG A 1060 3.39 70.38 28.06
N ALA A 1061 2.29 71.02 28.47
CA ALA A 1061 2.18 72.47 28.53
C ALA A 1061 2.96 73.11 29.71
N LYS A 1062 3.15 72.40 30.82
CA LYS A 1062 3.92 72.86 32.00
C LYS A 1062 5.42 72.96 31.73
N ARG A 1063 5.99 72.05 30.92
CA ARG A 1063 7.44 71.96 30.63
C ARG A 1063 7.84 72.63 29.29
N GLN A 1064 6.89 73.22 28.57
CA GLN A 1064 7.12 74.12 27.41
C GLN A 1064 7.15 75.61 27.81
N LYS A 1065 7.02 75.92 29.10
CA LYS A 1065 7.15 77.26 29.70
C LYS A 1065 8.43 77.33 30.54
#